data_AF-A0A7V4U0Z8-F1
#
_entry.id   AF-A0A7V4U0Z8-F1
#
_cell.length_a   1.000
_cell.length_b   1.000
_cell.length_c   1.000
_cell.angle_alpha   90.00
_cell.angle_beta   90.00
_cell.angle_gamma   90.00
#
_symmetry.space_group_name_H-M   'P 1'
#
loop_
_entity.id
_entity.type
_entity.pdbx_description
1 polymer ?
#
loop_
_entity_poly.entity_id
_entity_poly.type
_entity_poly.pdbx_seq_one_letter_code
_entity_poly.pdbx_strand_id
1 'polypeptide(L)'
;MFRKITVLLLITGSLSLAQSNSESSDFSYPLKLYNEKFYDLAASQFIKFYNKYPNSAKAGDARYYAGMAYFNLKKYPQARVEFQSLAIENPGHPKAAEGWFRTGLCYLNMGDKKEAVKAFKTIRLIYPQSPLAAEGIYRAGVIYLELDDTGSAIESFNVILDRYPASPYYVNALIKAARANLLQTDTQKARLLVEKALASNPQGDTAAEGLLVQAQIFTFQGDYNRAKQTYSDLLKTYPQSAYSYEALLALSDMYIRENAFDRARQYLTQHISQVKDSSALNRMHQILADVYFLDGKYALAQAEYEKVLYQPGDSLWLALQLKYALSFKKQNLAQEAVSVLQKALDAYKNNRGPLYSDIHEIYLGWLVENGNYAQAINSLHRQIIHADDPVGRVAPTLRLVKILKKMGQWQDIIRELEDFLLIQNPYPQKDDVYFELANAYEKTNRFEESAAFYRKIITDFAASEYYQTAKERLEYLEAYEVVDKDKAVNRLANMVSQLLISDEKASLQFELGKIYYSDLKDYRRAIEQFSAALQNDPRRPGDIYLYLGRAYLKLAQRRQDVDETTTEFLEQASKYFKEALQNKNTCSEPDGAAWCLVKTGMQPDSLSVDREKKFLTMLLTKYPQSKYREEWYENLAFTLAFDERYQKESRQYFEILVNEYKDSPKYPEYLLNYAKLIKSTDTDKALDIFKKIALEYANAHAAVSALFEVASYYEEQKMYTEAKQLYSRLINRYYYSDVAERTKKSLGRIYVLAGEYEQAIEFLLPRLTSPFLHDYLLTREYMPADLYDEIYFLARAYHGLDRDKQALDMYRLYLNVAVSGQHTEQTKFNMGKIYFDKDQKRVALDFFKTVSGPDSALTTDAGLYIATIYFDLQEYDKAAQAFGKLRKTVKDKDKAQEIFGKQIVALLRVGKLKEASPLIKAYKRMYKEDKKYTAWFVLEYGKYYRSQKEFNKAIKFFNQVKNKYGSSEYADDAEYFLALTYLTLNKNEEAFKILSNFYTNYPKSDRLPEVLNSLGSLYFRSEKFDDAINMFRNALKICKTRELKKNILSNLIKTYTFTGFWDAAQATARQYVEEFPDADDIIVKKIIIGRSYINLNQFQNAVEYLRKIKREADSDTEPEIQFYIGDAYLKAGEYENAIAEFVKIPLLSKKTKLQWEASALYYSGQAYEKLGRIPDAVRMYQEIIKRPGIDLTLKKEAEKRIKQIRG
;
A
#
# COMPACT_ATOMS: atom_id res chain seq x y z
N MET A 1 97.14 32.21 -17.18
CA MET A 1 96.01 31.25 -17.10
C MET A 1 94.68 31.88 -16.63
N PHE A 2 94.62 33.20 -16.38
CA PHE A 2 93.43 33.89 -15.83
C PHE A 2 92.54 34.64 -16.84
N ARG A 3 92.78 34.51 -18.16
CA ARG A 3 92.00 35.22 -19.21
C ARG A 3 91.01 34.36 -20.00
N LYS A 4 90.89 33.06 -19.71
CA LYS A 4 89.97 32.13 -20.40
C LYS A 4 88.71 31.74 -19.60
N ILE A 5 88.61 32.07 -18.31
CA ILE A 5 87.48 31.67 -17.45
C ILE A 5 86.42 32.78 -17.34
N THR A 6 86.79 34.05 -17.43
CA THR A 6 85.85 35.17 -17.30
C THR A 6 84.99 35.43 -18.56
N VAL A 7 85.45 34.96 -19.73
CA VAL A 7 84.69 35.11 -21.00
C VAL A 7 83.65 33.99 -21.17
N LEU A 8 83.85 32.81 -20.56
CA LEU A 8 82.87 31.71 -20.64
C LEU A 8 81.67 31.91 -19.69
N LEU A 9 81.84 32.59 -18.55
CA LEU A 9 80.78 32.89 -17.57
C LEU A 9 79.89 34.08 -17.96
N LEU A 10 80.42 35.03 -18.72
CA LEU A 10 79.63 36.16 -19.25
C LEU A 10 78.80 35.76 -20.49
N ILE A 11 79.26 34.78 -21.29
CA ILE A 11 78.53 34.28 -22.45
C ILE A 11 77.43 33.27 -22.06
N THR A 12 77.61 32.48 -20.99
CA THR A 12 76.53 31.62 -20.44
C THR A 12 75.50 32.41 -19.63
N GLY A 13 75.92 33.47 -18.91
CA GLY A 13 75.01 34.38 -18.21
C GLY A 13 74.14 35.22 -19.16
N SER A 14 74.69 35.69 -20.29
CA SER A 14 73.90 36.38 -21.32
C SER A 14 72.99 35.45 -22.12
N LEU A 15 73.39 34.18 -22.36
CA LEU A 15 72.50 33.20 -22.98
C LEU A 15 71.36 32.79 -22.03
N SER A 16 71.60 32.59 -20.73
CA SER A 16 70.53 32.24 -19.78
C SER A 16 69.54 33.39 -19.52
N LEU A 17 70.01 34.65 -19.53
CA LEU A 17 69.16 35.85 -19.42
C LEU A 17 68.40 36.17 -20.73
N ALA A 18 69.00 35.93 -21.90
CA ALA A 18 68.31 36.08 -23.18
C ALA A 18 67.29 34.95 -23.42
N GLN A 19 67.62 33.72 -23.01
CA GLN A 19 66.73 32.56 -23.09
C GLN A 19 65.56 32.69 -22.11
N SER A 20 65.77 33.17 -20.88
CA SER A 20 64.69 33.43 -19.91
C SER A 20 63.78 34.60 -20.31
N ASN A 21 64.32 35.64 -20.96
CA ASN A 21 63.51 36.73 -21.53
C ASN A 21 62.68 36.26 -22.75
N SER A 22 63.25 35.43 -23.64
CA SER A 22 62.52 34.85 -24.77
C SER A 22 61.43 33.86 -24.32
N GLU A 23 61.71 33.04 -23.31
CA GLU A 23 60.79 32.07 -22.73
C GLU A 23 59.61 32.77 -22.02
N SER A 24 59.89 33.84 -21.26
CA SER A 24 58.82 34.61 -20.60
C SER A 24 57.93 35.35 -21.62
N SER A 25 58.53 35.86 -22.71
CA SER A 25 57.80 36.45 -23.84
C SER A 25 56.93 35.40 -24.56
N ASP A 26 57.50 34.23 -24.88
CA ASP A 26 56.82 33.13 -25.58
C ASP A 26 55.66 32.53 -24.76
N PHE A 27 55.68 32.64 -23.43
CA PHE A 27 54.54 32.26 -22.56
C PHE A 27 53.48 33.36 -22.44
N SER A 28 53.88 34.64 -22.41
CA SER A 28 52.92 35.74 -22.21
C SER A 28 52.01 35.97 -23.42
N TYR A 29 52.51 35.70 -24.63
CA TYR A 29 51.73 35.78 -25.87
C TYR A 29 50.50 34.84 -25.91
N PRO A 30 50.60 33.51 -25.72
CA PRO A 30 49.43 32.63 -25.67
C PRO A 30 48.49 32.94 -24.50
N LEU A 31 49.02 33.42 -23.36
CA LEU A 31 48.20 33.83 -22.22
C LEU A 31 47.35 35.08 -22.54
N LYS A 32 47.90 36.04 -23.30
CA LYS A 32 47.13 37.18 -23.79
C LYS A 32 46.00 36.74 -24.73
N LEU A 33 46.29 35.85 -25.67
CA LEU A 33 45.27 35.28 -26.57
C LEU A 33 44.16 34.57 -25.81
N TYR A 34 44.51 33.82 -24.75
CA TYR A 34 43.54 33.17 -23.87
C TYR A 34 42.62 34.18 -23.17
N ASN A 35 43.19 35.26 -22.64
CA ASN A 35 42.43 36.32 -21.97
C ASN A 35 41.53 37.10 -22.95
N GLU A 36 41.96 37.25 -24.21
CA GLU A 36 41.17 37.82 -25.30
C GLU A 36 40.16 36.82 -25.90
N LYS A 37 40.04 35.61 -25.34
CA LYS A 37 39.12 34.53 -25.72
C LYS A 37 39.38 33.89 -27.10
N PHE A 38 40.54 34.12 -27.70
CA PHE A 38 41.02 33.41 -28.89
C PHE A 38 41.54 32.02 -28.51
N TYR A 39 40.64 31.14 -28.04
CA TYR A 39 41.02 29.87 -27.39
C TYR A 39 41.69 28.88 -28.35
N ASP A 40 41.37 28.89 -29.63
CA ASP A 40 41.97 28.02 -30.64
C ASP A 40 43.44 28.38 -30.91
N LEU A 41 43.71 29.67 -31.08
CA LEU A 41 45.06 30.21 -31.22
C LEU A 41 45.85 30.07 -29.91
N ALA A 42 45.22 30.34 -28.77
CA ALA A 42 45.85 30.17 -27.47
C ALA A 42 46.28 28.71 -27.22
N ALA A 43 45.40 27.73 -27.46
CA ALA A 43 45.71 26.31 -27.27
C ALA A 43 46.91 25.88 -28.12
N SER A 44 46.90 26.22 -29.41
CA SER A 44 47.98 25.86 -30.33
C SER A 44 49.32 26.51 -29.96
N GLN A 45 49.31 27.74 -29.47
CA GLN A 45 50.53 28.43 -29.03
C GLN A 45 51.05 27.92 -27.67
N PHE A 46 50.17 27.56 -26.72
CA PHE A 46 50.58 26.87 -25.49
C PHE A 46 51.19 25.50 -25.75
N ILE A 47 50.65 24.74 -26.72
CA ILE A 47 51.22 23.45 -27.15
C ILE A 47 52.63 23.64 -27.73
N LYS A 48 52.80 24.62 -28.62
CA LYS A 48 54.13 24.98 -29.14
C LYS A 48 55.08 25.36 -28.02
N PHE A 49 54.61 26.10 -27.02
CA PHE A 49 55.43 26.51 -25.88
C PHE A 49 55.99 25.32 -25.11
N TYR A 50 55.15 24.41 -24.61
CA TYR A 50 55.65 23.30 -23.79
C TYR A 50 56.40 22.24 -24.61
N ASN A 51 56.15 22.11 -25.92
CA ASN A 51 56.96 21.27 -26.80
C ASN A 51 58.36 21.86 -27.06
N LYS A 52 58.46 23.19 -27.16
CA LYS A 52 59.74 23.91 -27.34
C LYS A 52 60.53 23.99 -26.04
N TYR A 53 59.84 24.07 -24.90
CA TYR A 53 60.43 24.22 -23.56
C TYR A 53 59.92 23.15 -22.57
N PRO A 54 60.16 21.84 -22.81
CA PRO A 54 59.55 20.76 -22.02
C PRO A 54 60.00 20.71 -20.55
N ASN A 55 61.19 21.23 -20.24
CA ASN A 55 61.72 21.31 -18.87
C ASN A 55 61.47 22.67 -18.20
N SER A 56 60.70 23.56 -18.83
CA SER A 56 60.38 24.89 -18.27
C SER A 56 59.55 24.76 -16.99
N ALA A 57 59.82 25.63 -16.01
CA ALA A 57 58.96 25.78 -14.85
C ALA A 57 57.51 26.19 -15.22
N LYS A 58 57.31 26.79 -16.40
CA LYS A 58 55.99 27.19 -16.95
C LYS A 58 55.36 26.16 -17.88
N ALA A 59 56.05 25.04 -18.17
CA ALA A 59 55.52 24.01 -19.07
C ALA A 59 54.20 23.41 -18.55
N GLY A 60 54.11 23.18 -17.23
CA GLY A 60 52.89 22.71 -16.57
C GLY A 60 51.73 23.72 -16.66
N ASP A 61 52.01 25.01 -16.45
CA ASP A 61 51.02 26.07 -16.61
C ASP A 61 50.53 26.17 -18.07
N ALA A 62 51.45 26.11 -19.04
CA ALA A 62 51.11 26.15 -20.46
C ALA A 62 50.16 25.00 -20.83
N ARG A 63 50.44 23.79 -20.33
CA ARG A 63 49.59 22.62 -20.55
C ARG A 63 48.22 22.76 -19.91
N TYR A 64 48.16 23.28 -18.68
CA TYR A 64 46.90 23.61 -18.02
C TYR A 64 46.06 24.60 -18.85
N TYR A 65 46.65 25.69 -19.33
CA TYR A 65 45.95 26.68 -20.14
C TYR A 65 45.55 26.17 -21.53
N ALA A 66 46.34 25.29 -22.15
CA ALA A 66 45.94 24.58 -23.37
C ALA A 66 44.68 23.74 -23.13
N GLY A 67 44.64 22.97 -22.03
CA GLY A 67 43.46 22.22 -21.61
C GLY A 67 42.25 23.12 -21.37
N MET A 68 42.42 24.25 -20.67
CA MET A 68 41.36 25.24 -20.43
C MET A 68 40.83 25.86 -21.72
N ALA A 69 41.71 26.16 -22.67
CA ALA A 69 41.33 26.69 -23.97
C ALA A 69 40.49 25.67 -24.76
N TYR A 70 40.90 24.40 -24.80
CA TYR A 70 40.09 23.34 -25.40
C TYR A 70 38.77 23.11 -24.67
N PHE A 71 38.74 23.21 -23.34
CA PHE A 71 37.53 23.08 -22.54
C PHE A 71 36.49 24.17 -22.91
N ASN A 72 36.94 25.43 -23.04
CA ASN A 72 36.09 26.54 -23.47
C ASN A 72 35.58 26.39 -24.92
N LEU A 73 36.35 25.71 -25.78
CA LEU A 73 35.93 25.33 -27.13
C LEU A 73 35.00 24.11 -27.18
N LYS A 74 34.61 23.54 -26.01
CA LYS A 74 33.85 22.28 -25.89
C LYS A 74 34.53 21.07 -26.54
N LYS A 75 35.84 21.15 -26.76
CA LYS A 75 36.68 20.05 -27.27
C LYS A 75 37.14 19.17 -26.09
N TYR A 76 36.18 18.54 -25.43
CA TYR A 76 36.39 17.79 -24.18
C TYR A 76 37.42 16.65 -24.29
N PRO A 77 37.50 15.86 -25.40
CA PRO A 77 38.53 14.83 -25.53
C PRO A 77 39.96 15.39 -25.51
N GLN A 78 40.20 16.50 -26.21
CA GLN A 78 41.50 17.18 -26.24
C GLN A 78 41.82 17.83 -24.89
N ALA A 79 40.84 18.53 -24.30
CA ALA A 79 40.98 19.14 -22.98
C ALA A 79 41.35 18.10 -21.91
N ARG A 80 40.66 16.95 -21.93
CA ARG A 80 40.92 15.82 -21.03
C ARG A 80 42.37 15.36 -21.10
N VAL A 81 42.91 15.17 -22.30
CA VAL A 81 44.29 14.69 -22.48
C VAL A 81 45.27 15.67 -21.84
N GLU A 82 45.14 16.97 -22.10
CA GLU A 82 46.06 17.96 -21.53
C GLU A 82 45.98 18.04 -20.01
N PHE A 83 44.76 18.03 -19.44
CA PHE A 83 44.58 18.05 -17.99
C PHE A 83 45.07 16.78 -17.30
N GLN A 84 44.84 15.61 -17.91
CA GLN A 84 45.25 14.32 -17.37
C GLN A 84 46.78 14.17 -17.44
N SER A 85 47.40 14.56 -18.57
CA SER A 85 48.85 14.55 -18.72
C SER A 85 49.53 15.48 -17.73
N LEU A 86 49.02 16.70 -17.52
CA LEU A 86 49.53 17.59 -16.47
C LEU A 86 49.53 16.90 -15.10
N ALA A 87 48.42 16.25 -14.75
CA ALA A 87 48.22 15.69 -13.43
C ALA A 87 48.99 14.38 -13.19
N ILE A 88 49.39 13.68 -14.25
CA ILE A 88 50.20 12.45 -14.21
C ILE A 88 51.70 12.76 -14.29
N GLU A 89 52.11 13.62 -15.23
CA GLU A 89 53.52 13.92 -15.52
C GLU A 89 54.10 14.91 -14.49
N ASN A 90 53.28 15.78 -13.91
CA ASN A 90 53.70 16.74 -12.89
C ASN A 90 52.81 16.70 -11.63
N PRO A 91 52.81 15.61 -10.83
CA PRO A 91 51.93 15.49 -9.68
C PRO A 91 52.15 16.59 -8.62
N GLY A 92 53.38 17.09 -8.45
CA GLY A 92 53.67 18.20 -7.52
C GLY A 92 53.20 19.57 -7.99
N HIS A 93 52.67 19.71 -9.21
CA HIS A 93 52.28 20.99 -9.77
C HIS A 93 51.08 21.60 -9.02
N PRO A 94 51.04 22.92 -8.73
CA PRO A 94 49.94 23.55 -8.00
C PRO A 94 48.55 23.34 -8.64
N LYS A 95 48.51 23.12 -9.96
CA LYS A 95 47.30 22.83 -10.75
C LYS A 95 47.01 21.35 -11.00
N ALA A 96 47.81 20.41 -10.48
CA ALA A 96 47.62 18.98 -10.74
C ALA A 96 46.28 18.44 -10.20
N ALA A 97 45.89 18.84 -8.98
CA ALA A 97 44.59 18.49 -8.41
C ALA A 97 43.43 19.08 -9.24
N GLU A 98 43.59 20.30 -9.76
CA GLU A 98 42.62 20.92 -10.66
C GLU A 98 42.58 20.21 -12.01
N GLY A 99 43.71 19.70 -12.52
CA GLY A 99 43.79 18.88 -13.72
C GLY A 99 42.94 17.60 -13.61
N TRP A 100 43.05 16.85 -12.51
CA TRP A 100 42.16 15.70 -12.26
C TRP A 100 40.69 16.10 -12.15
N PHE A 101 40.41 17.22 -11.50
CA PHE A 101 39.06 17.75 -11.39
C PHE A 101 38.44 18.11 -12.75
N ARG A 102 39.19 18.83 -13.59
CA ARG A 102 38.79 19.19 -14.96
C ARG A 102 38.67 17.96 -15.86
N THR A 103 39.51 16.94 -15.65
CA THR A 103 39.41 15.63 -16.32
C THR A 103 38.07 14.97 -16.01
N GLY A 104 37.65 14.96 -14.74
CA GLY A 104 36.33 14.47 -14.33
C GLY A 104 35.17 15.25 -14.97
N LEU A 105 35.28 16.59 -15.05
CA LEU A 105 34.29 17.43 -15.75
C LEU A 105 34.25 17.15 -17.25
N CYS A 106 35.39 16.89 -17.91
CA CYS A 106 35.43 16.51 -19.32
C CYS A 106 34.67 15.19 -19.54
N TYR A 107 34.93 14.17 -18.71
CA TYR A 107 34.20 12.90 -18.79
C TYR A 107 32.69 13.07 -18.58
N LEU A 108 32.26 13.92 -17.65
CA LEU A 108 30.83 14.22 -17.48
C LEU A 108 30.21 14.84 -18.73
N ASN A 109 30.88 15.82 -19.35
CA ASN A 109 30.37 16.46 -20.58
C ASN A 109 30.36 15.50 -21.78
N MET A 110 31.15 14.42 -21.75
CA MET A 110 31.12 13.34 -22.74
C MET A 110 30.08 12.24 -22.43
N GLY A 111 29.46 12.26 -21.25
CA GLY A 111 28.51 11.24 -20.80
C GLY A 111 29.14 10.03 -20.07
N ASP A 112 30.47 9.98 -19.94
CA ASP A 112 31.20 8.88 -19.31
C ASP A 112 31.22 9.01 -17.77
N LYS A 113 30.05 8.84 -17.15
CA LYS A 113 29.84 9.01 -15.70
C LYS A 113 30.79 8.15 -14.84
N LYS A 114 31.09 6.90 -15.26
CA LYS A 114 31.98 5.99 -14.51
C LYS A 114 33.44 6.48 -14.48
N GLU A 115 33.95 6.97 -15.60
CA GLU A 115 35.32 7.50 -15.67
C GLU A 115 35.43 8.86 -14.97
N ALA A 116 34.37 9.68 -15.03
CA ALA A 116 34.29 10.91 -14.26
C ALA A 116 34.44 10.66 -12.75
N VAL A 117 33.71 9.68 -12.22
CA VAL A 117 33.80 9.26 -10.81
C VAL A 117 35.23 8.84 -10.44
N LYS A 118 35.89 8.04 -11.28
CA LYS A 118 37.29 7.65 -11.04
C LYS A 118 38.21 8.88 -10.95
N ALA A 119 38.13 9.78 -11.94
CA ALA A 119 38.94 11.00 -11.96
C ALA A 119 38.72 11.88 -10.72
N PHE A 120 37.46 12.03 -10.27
CA PHE A 120 37.15 12.77 -9.05
C PHE A 120 37.66 12.08 -7.78
N LYS A 121 37.54 10.75 -7.66
CA LYS A 121 38.06 9.99 -6.51
C LYS A 121 39.59 10.02 -6.44
N THR A 122 40.28 10.11 -7.58
CA THR A 122 41.75 10.22 -7.66
C THR A 122 42.27 11.47 -6.94
N ILE A 123 41.53 12.58 -6.94
CA ILE A 123 41.93 13.81 -6.24
C ILE A 123 42.10 13.54 -4.75
N ARG A 124 41.16 12.81 -4.13
CA ARG A 124 41.27 12.42 -2.71
C ARG A 124 42.46 11.50 -2.45
N LEU A 125 42.73 10.57 -3.37
CA LEU A 125 43.80 9.58 -3.23
C LEU A 125 45.19 10.22 -3.28
N ILE A 126 45.41 11.14 -4.23
CA ILE A 126 46.73 11.73 -4.50
C ILE A 126 46.89 13.09 -3.81
N TYR A 127 45.82 13.87 -3.69
CA TYR A 127 45.82 15.25 -3.16
C TYR A 127 44.80 15.41 -2.00
N PRO A 128 44.91 14.63 -0.91
CA PRO A 128 43.90 14.61 0.15
C PRO A 128 43.70 15.95 0.85
N GLN A 129 44.69 16.85 0.85
CA GLN A 129 44.63 18.19 1.43
C GLN A 129 44.10 19.27 0.47
N SER A 130 43.90 18.94 -0.81
CA SER A 130 43.38 19.89 -1.79
C SER A 130 41.93 20.27 -1.46
N PRO A 131 41.54 21.56 -1.54
CA PRO A 131 40.15 21.97 -1.41
C PRO A 131 39.21 21.25 -2.40
N LEU A 132 39.73 20.81 -3.54
CA LEU A 132 38.97 20.08 -4.57
C LEU A 132 38.72 18.62 -4.23
N ALA A 133 39.39 18.05 -3.22
CA ALA A 133 39.20 16.65 -2.84
C ALA A 133 37.77 16.41 -2.33
N ALA A 134 37.24 17.30 -1.49
CA ALA A 134 35.88 17.20 -0.99
C ALA A 134 34.84 17.43 -2.10
N GLU A 135 35.07 18.38 -3.01
CA GLU A 135 34.18 18.62 -4.16
C GLU A 135 34.15 17.41 -5.10
N GLY A 136 35.31 16.85 -5.43
CA GLY A 136 35.42 15.67 -6.29
C GLY A 136 34.63 14.49 -5.71
N ILE A 137 34.83 14.19 -4.42
CA ILE A 137 34.09 13.11 -3.75
C ILE A 137 32.59 13.40 -3.68
N TYR A 138 32.19 14.66 -3.47
CA TYR A 138 30.78 15.05 -3.48
C TYR A 138 30.14 14.78 -4.85
N ARG A 139 30.80 15.21 -5.93
CA ARG A 139 30.36 14.96 -7.30
C ARG A 139 30.30 13.48 -7.62
N ALA A 140 31.29 12.70 -7.18
CA ALA A 140 31.26 11.25 -7.31
C ALA A 140 30.03 10.62 -6.62
N GLY A 141 29.73 11.03 -5.39
CA GLY A 141 28.55 10.56 -4.65
C GLY A 141 27.22 10.90 -5.34
N VAL A 142 27.10 12.11 -5.90
CA VAL A 142 25.91 12.52 -6.66
C VAL A 142 25.76 11.68 -7.93
N ILE A 143 26.86 11.45 -8.67
CA ILE A 143 26.83 10.60 -9.87
C ILE A 143 26.43 9.17 -9.51
N TYR A 144 26.88 8.62 -8.39
CA TYR A 144 26.46 7.29 -7.93
C TYR A 144 24.95 7.22 -7.64
N LEU A 145 24.35 8.27 -7.06
CA LEU A 145 22.90 8.34 -6.90
C LEU A 145 22.16 8.35 -8.24
N GLU A 146 22.67 9.06 -9.26
CA GLU A 146 22.08 9.05 -10.60
C GLU A 146 22.22 7.70 -11.32
N LEU A 147 23.16 6.86 -10.89
CA LEU A 147 23.36 5.49 -11.39
C LEU A 147 22.61 4.44 -10.56
N ASP A 148 21.76 4.87 -9.62
CA ASP A 148 21.07 4.02 -8.63
C ASP A 148 22.00 3.18 -7.74
N ASP A 149 23.31 3.46 -7.72
CA ASP A 149 24.28 2.83 -6.83
C ASP A 149 24.32 3.57 -5.48
N THR A 150 23.24 3.36 -4.70
CA THR A 150 23.07 3.99 -3.38
C THR A 150 24.17 3.62 -2.39
N GLY A 151 24.74 2.42 -2.49
CA GLY A 151 25.82 1.96 -1.61
C GLY A 151 27.10 2.78 -1.79
N SER A 152 27.58 2.89 -3.04
CA SER A 152 28.76 3.70 -3.36
C SER A 152 28.54 5.20 -3.12
N ALA A 153 27.31 5.67 -3.30
CA ALA A 153 26.93 7.05 -2.95
C ALA A 153 27.10 7.31 -1.45
N ILE A 154 26.56 6.44 -0.60
CA ILE A 154 26.69 6.54 0.86
C ILE A 154 28.16 6.53 1.28
N GLU A 155 28.98 5.63 0.73
CA GLU A 155 30.42 5.59 1.00
C GLU A 155 31.09 6.93 0.66
N SER A 156 30.79 7.47 -0.53
CA SER A 156 31.36 8.73 -0.99
C SER A 156 30.96 9.90 -0.10
N PHE A 157 29.70 10.00 0.30
CA PHE A 157 29.26 11.07 1.21
C PHE A 157 29.86 10.92 2.62
N ASN A 158 29.93 9.70 3.17
CA ASN A 158 30.54 9.46 4.49
C ASN A 158 32.01 9.88 4.53
N VAL A 159 32.77 9.72 3.44
CA VAL A 159 34.15 10.23 3.36
C VAL A 159 34.21 11.75 3.60
N ILE A 160 33.23 12.51 3.10
CA ILE A 160 33.14 13.96 3.36
C ILE A 160 32.80 14.22 4.83
N LEU A 161 31.84 13.47 5.36
CA LEU A 161 31.39 13.61 6.75
C LEU A 161 32.52 13.32 7.76
N ASP A 162 33.37 12.34 7.46
CA ASP A 162 34.42 11.88 8.38
C ASP A 162 35.74 12.65 8.25
N ARG A 163 36.13 13.01 7.01
CA ARG A 163 37.46 13.57 6.72
C ARG A 163 37.44 15.05 6.36
N TYR A 164 36.31 15.58 5.90
CA TYR A 164 36.18 16.95 5.41
C TYR A 164 35.06 17.74 6.10
N PRO A 165 34.98 17.78 7.45
CA PRO A 165 33.88 18.42 8.17
C PRO A 165 33.82 19.95 7.99
N ALA A 166 34.95 20.59 7.65
CA ALA A 166 35.01 22.03 7.36
C ALA A 166 34.72 22.37 5.88
N SER A 167 34.40 21.37 5.05
CA SER A 167 34.14 21.57 3.62
C SER A 167 32.80 22.29 3.39
N PRO A 168 32.70 23.18 2.39
CA PRO A 168 31.41 23.73 1.94
C PRO A 168 30.39 22.66 1.54
N TYR A 169 30.86 21.46 1.17
CA TYR A 169 30.01 20.34 0.76
C TYR A 169 29.50 19.48 1.92
N TYR A 170 29.89 19.77 3.17
CA TYR A 170 29.54 18.94 4.32
C TYR A 170 28.03 18.85 4.55
N VAL A 171 27.31 19.98 4.58
CA VAL A 171 25.85 20.00 4.80
C VAL A 171 25.11 19.35 3.63
N ASN A 172 25.53 19.62 2.40
CA ASN A 172 24.97 18.97 1.21
C ASN A 172 25.23 17.45 1.22
N ALA A 173 26.40 16.99 1.69
CA ALA A 173 26.70 15.57 1.83
C ALA A 173 25.82 14.91 2.89
N LEU A 174 25.50 15.58 4.01
CA LEU A 174 24.54 15.07 5.00
C LEU A 174 23.17 14.84 4.38
N ILE A 175 22.65 15.81 3.62
CA ILE A 175 21.33 15.71 2.98
C ILE A 175 21.31 14.61 1.91
N LYS A 176 22.32 14.56 1.04
CA LYS A 176 22.41 13.53 -0.01
C LYS A 176 22.61 12.13 0.60
N ALA A 177 23.38 12.01 1.67
CA ALA A 177 23.49 10.76 2.43
C ALA A 177 22.15 10.38 3.09
N ALA A 178 21.41 11.35 3.64
CA ALA A 178 20.09 11.10 4.20
C ALA A 178 19.13 10.54 3.13
N ARG A 179 19.10 11.16 1.95
CA ARG A 179 18.32 10.67 0.79
C ARG A 179 18.74 9.27 0.36
N ALA A 180 20.04 9.00 0.28
CA ALA A 180 20.57 7.69 -0.08
C ALA A 180 20.17 6.58 0.93
N ASN A 181 20.23 6.88 2.24
CA ASN A 181 19.81 5.94 3.28
C ASN A 181 18.28 5.74 3.28
N LEU A 182 17.50 6.79 2.97
CA LEU A 182 16.05 6.67 2.80
C LEU A 182 15.70 5.71 1.64
N LEU A 183 16.43 5.78 0.52
CA LEU A 183 16.25 4.86 -0.61
C LEU A 183 16.60 3.41 -0.24
N GLN A 184 17.56 3.19 0.67
CA GLN A 184 17.84 1.87 1.26
C GLN A 184 16.88 1.48 2.39
N THR A 185 15.82 2.27 2.64
CA THR A 185 14.83 2.10 3.71
C THR A 185 15.37 2.24 5.15
N ASP A 186 16.64 2.63 5.33
CA ASP A 186 17.22 2.97 6.64
C ASP A 186 16.77 4.37 7.07
N THR A 187 15.52 4.42 7.52
CA THR A 187 14.81 5.66 7.82
C THR A 187 15.34 6.33 9.09
N GLN A 188 15.87 5.56 10.04
CA GLN A 188 16.43 6.11 11.27
C GLN A 188 17.71 6.88 10.97
N LYS A 189 18.63 6.27 10.21
CA LYS A 189 19.88 6.93 9.83
C LYS A 189 19.65 8.12 8.91
N ALA A 190 18.72 8.00 7.96
CA ALA A 190 18.30 9.11 7.11
C ALA A 190 17.81 10.30 7.94
N ARG A 191 16.99 10.04 8.97
CA ARG A 191 16.47 11.06 9.88
C ARG A 191 17.58 11.78 10.66
N LEU A 192 18.50 11.03 11.26
CA LEU A 192 19.61 11.63 12.01
C LEU A 192 20.46 12.54 11.13
N LEU A 193 20.77 12.09 9.91
CA LEU A 193 21.58 12.86 8.95
C LEU A 193 20.88 14.15 8.52
N VAL A 194 19.58 14.12 8.21
CA VAL A 194 18.84 15.32 7.81
C VAL A 194 18.61 16.29 8.97
N GLU A 195 18.35 15.78 10.19
CA GLU A 195 18.23 16.62 11.39
C GLU A 195 19.55 17.35 11.68
N LYS A 196 20.68 16.64 11.57
CA LYS A 196 22.02 17.25 11.70
C LYS A 196 22.30 18.30 10.62
N ALA A 197 21.86 18.05 9.38
CA ALA A 197 22.01 19.00 8.29
C ALA A 197 21.21 20.28 8.55
N LEU A 198 19.94 20.16 8.93
CA LEU A 198 19.03 21.29 9.18
C LEU A 198 19.44 22.09 10.43
N ALA A 199 20.00 21.44 11.46
CA ALA A 199 20.56 22.12 12.63
C ALA A 199 21.75 23.05 12.30
N SER A 200 22.40 22.84 11.15
CA SER A 200 23.45 23.73 10.64
C SER A 200 22.90 25.01 9.99
N ASN A 201 21.58 25.23 10.02
CA ASN A 201 20.86 26.35 9.43
C ASN A 201 21.23 26.63 7.96
N PRO A 202 21.14 25.62 7.07
CA PRO A 202 21.37 25.82 5.64
C PRO A 202 20.42 26.88 5.08
N GLN A 203 20.80 27.49 3.96
CA GLN A 203 20.03 28.54 3.29
C GLN A 203 19.73 28.14 1.84
N GLY A 204 18.71 28.76 1.25
CA GLY A 204 18.35 28.56 -0.16
C GLY A 204 18.02 27.10 -0.50
N ASP A 205 18.50 26.63 -1.65
CA ASP A 205 18.20 25.28 -2.17
C ASP A 205 18.70 24.15 -1.26
N THR A 206 19.80 24.34 -0.54
CA THR A 206 20.27 23.33 0.43
C THR A 206 19.27 23.16 1.58
N ALA A 207 18.69 24.25 2.05
CA ALA A 207 17.67 24.19 3.10
C ALA A 207 16.39 23.52 2.61
N ALA A 208 15.95 23.90 1.41
CA ALA A 208 14.78 23.32 0.76
C ALA A 208 14.97 21.81 0.51
N GLU A 209 16.15 21.36 0.05
CA GLU A 209 16.43 19.94 -0.11
C GLU A 209 16.38 19.18 1.22
N GLY A 210 16.95 19.76 2.28
CA GLY A 210 16.90 19.16 3.63
C GLY A 210 15.47 19.01 4.14
N LEU A 211 14.64 20.04 3.98
CA LEU A 211 13.22 19.99 4.34
C LEU A 211 12.45 18.98 3.48
N LEU A 212 12.76 18.86 2.19
CA LEU A 212 12.14 17.89 1.29
C LEU A 212 12.43 16.46 1.76
N VAL A 213 13.70 16.15 2.01
CA VAL A 213 14.12 14.83 2.52
C VAL A 213 13.51 14.55 3.89
N GLN A 214 13.43 15.54 4.78
CA GLN A 214 12.77 15.40 6.07
C GLN A 214 11.27 15.11 5.92
N ALA A 215 10.57 15.81 5.03
CA ALA A 215 9.16 15.58 4.74
C ALA A 215 8.94 14.18 4.15
N GLN A 216 9.80 13.73 3.22
CA GLN A 216 9.78 12.37 2.66
C GLN A 216 10.01 11.30 3.73
N ILE A 217 10.92 11.54 4.69
CA ILE A 217 11.11 10.67 5.85
C ILE A 217 9.84 10.57 6.68
N PHE A 218 9.18 11.71 6.98
CA PHE A 218 7.90 11.68 7.70
C PHE A 218 6.80 10.97 6.91
N THR A 219 6.74 11.16 5.59
CA THR A 219 5.83 10.41 4.71
C THR A 219 6.09 8.90 4.81
N PHE A 220 7.36 8.47 4.76
CA PHE A 220 7.73 7.06 4.88
C PHE A 220 7.41 6.49 6.28
N GLN A 221 7.55 7.30 7.33
CA GLN A 221 7.16 6.97 8.70
C GLN A 221 5.63 7.00 8.93
N GLY A 222 4.84 7.35 7.92
CA GLY A 222 3.39 7.49 8.03
C GLY A 222 2.94 8.72 8.81
N ASP A 223 3.84 9.59 9.27
CA ASP A 223 3.51 10.83 9.97
C ASP A 223 3.11 11.92 8.97
N TYR A 224 1.95 11.73 8.35
CA TYR A 224 1.46 12.58 7.29
C TYR A 224 1.19 14.01 7.77
N ASN A 225 0.88 14.22 9.05
CA ASN A 225 0.68 15.56 9.60
C ASN A 225 1.99 16.35 9.62
N ARG A 226 3.08 15.77 10.16
CA ARG A 226 4.40 16.42 10.12
C ARG A 226 4.94 16.53 8.69
N ALA A 227 4.70 15.52 7.84
CA ALA A 227 5.08 15.59 6.44
C ALA A 227 4.39 16.77 5.73
N LYS A 228 3.06 16.90 5.82
CA LYS A 228 2.30 18.02 5.23
C LYS A 228 2.79 19.37 5.75
N GLN A 229 3.03 19.48 7.05
CA GLN A 229 3.55 20.70 7.65
C GLN A 229 4.94 21.03 7.08
N THR A 230 5.84 20.07 7.02
CA THR A 230 7.22 20.27 6.51
C THR A 230 7.23 20.63 5.02
N TYR A 231 6.39 19.97 4.20
CA TYR A 231 6.19 20.36 2.79
C TYR A 231 5.63 21.78 2.68
N SER A 232 4.66 22.14 3.52
CA SER A 232 4.08 23.50 3.53
C SER A 232 5.11 24.56 3.92
N ASP A 233 5.94 24.27 4.93
CA ASP A 233 7.00 25.16 5.40
C ASP A 233 8.08 25.36 4.32
N LEU A 234 8.45 24.30 3.59
CA LEU A 234 9.33 24.39 2.44
C LEU A 234 8.76 25.33 1.37
N LEU A 235 7.50 25.11 0.95
CA LEU A 235 6.84 25.91 -0.09
C LEU A 235 6.68 27.38 0.29
N LYS A 236 6.41 27.64 1.57
CA LYS A 236 6.26 29.00 2.11
C LYS A 236 7.59 29.73 2.21
N THR A 237 8.64 29.04 2.64
CA THR A 237 9.95 29.65 2.93
C THR A 237 10.84 29.74 1.69
N TYR A 238 10.75 28.76 0.80
CA TYR A 238 11.62 28.64 -0.38
C TYR A 238 10.82 28.47 -1.69
N PRO A 239 9.83 29.31 -2.00
CA PRO A 239 8.91 29.10 -3.13
C PRO A 239 9.58 28.95 -4.51
N GLN A 240 10.76 29.54 -4.70
CA GLN A 240 11.52 29.51 -5.96
C GLN A 240 12.57 28.39 -6.02
N SER A 241 12.67 27.54 -5.00
CA SER A 241 13.64 26.44 -4.98
C SER A 241 13.34 25.39 -6.04
N ALA A 242 14.39 24.77 -6.59
CA ALA A 242 14.26 23.60 -7.47
C ALA A 242 13.49 22.44 -6.81
N TYR A 243 13.49 22.36 -5.47
CA TYR A 243 12.84 21.30 -4.69
C TYR A 243 11.39 21.60 -4.31
N SER A 244 10.92 22.83 -4.52
CA SER A 244 9.54 23.24 -4.20
C SER A 244 8.51 22.52 -5.05
N TYR A 245 8.84 22.21 -6.30
CA TYR A 245 7.96 21.40 -7.13
C TYR A 245 7.74 19.98 -6.57
N GLU A 246 8.80 19.26 -6.20
CA GLU A 246 8.68 17.90 -5.62
C GLU A 246 7.83 17.93 -4.33
N ALA A 247 8.03 18.95 -3.49
CA ALA A 247 7.24 19.16 -2.28
C ALA A 247 5.76 19.44 -2.58
N LEU A 248 5.48 20.27 -3.58
CA LEU A 248 4.12 20.63 -3.97
C LEU A 248 3.36 19.43 -4.55
N LEU A 249 4.01 18.60 -5.36
CA LEU A 249 3.42 17.37 -5.84
C LEU A 249 3.08 16.41 -4.70
N ALA A 250 4.04 16.18 -3.80
CA ALA A 250 3.84 15.28 -2.67
C ALA A 250 2.69 15.77 -1.78
N LEU A 251 2.66 17.06 -1.45
CA LEU A 251 1.60 17.66 -0.64
C LEU A 251 0.22 17.59 -1.33
N SER A 252 0.18 17.83 -2.65
CA SER A 252 -1.07 17.77 -3.43
C SER A 252 -1.61 16.34 -3.50
N ASP A 253 -0.75 15.34 -3.76
CA ASP A 253 -1.13 13.93 -3.75
C ASP A 253 -1.67 13.51 -2.37
N MET A 254 -1.05 13.99 -1.29
CA MET A 254 -1.53 13.75 0.07
C MET A 254 -2.94 14.34 0.29
N TYR A 255 -3.22 15.57 -0.16
CA TYR A 255 -4.56 16.15 -0.05
C TYR A 255 -5.59 15.46 -0.94
N ILE A 256 -5.22 15.01 -2.14
CA ILE A 256 -6.10 14.25 -3.04
C ILE A 256 -6.51 12.94 -2.38
N ARG A 257 -5.55 12.20 -1.80
CA ARG A 257 -5.83 10.95 -1.07
C ARG A 257 -6.71 11.17 0.17
N GLU A 258 -6.67 12.36 0.76
CA GLU A 258 -7.56 12.76 1.87
C GLU A 258 -8.94 13.26 1.39
N ASN A 259 -9.23 13.22 0.08
CA ASN A 259 -10.40 13.86 -0.54
C ASN A 259 -10.52 15.37 -0.21
N ALA A 260 -9.41 16.02 0.14
CA ALA A 260 -9.34 17.44 0.47
C ALA A 260 -9.07 18.29 -0.80
N PHE A 261 -9.92 18.14 -1.81
CA PHE A 261 -9.74 18.72 -3.14
C PHE A 261 -9.62 20.25 -3.13
N ASP A 262 -10.37 20.93 -2.25
CA ASP A 262 -10.27 22.38 -2.10
C ASP A 262 -8.87 22.85 -1.70
N ARG A 263 -8.23 22.13 -0.76
CA ARG A 263 -6.88 22.43 -0.31
C ARG A 263 -5.87 22.14 -1.40
N ALA A 264 -5.96 20.95 -2.02
CA ALA A 264 -5.09 20.58 -3.14
C ALA A 264 -5.13 21.64 -4.25
N ARG A 265 -6.33 22.07 -4.66
CA ARG A 265 -6.52 23.12 -5.67
C ARG A 265 -5.92 24.45 -5.22
N GLN A 266 -6.23 24.92 -4.01
CA GLN A 266 -5.75 26.22 -3.53
C GLN A 266 -4.22 26.28 -3.55
N TYR A 267 -3.56 25.22 -3.04
CA TYR A 267 -2.10 25.13 -3.05
C TYR A 267 -1.52 25.06 -4.47
N LEU A 268 -2.05 24.22 -5.35
CA LEU A 268 -1.59 24.11 -6.73
C LEU A 268 -1.73 25.46 -7.47
N THR A 269 -2.91 26.08 -7.39
CA THR A 269 -3.19 27.35 -8.09
C THR A 269 -2.29 28.49 -7.61
N GLN A 270 -1.98 28.54 -6.31
CA GLN A 270 -1.12 29.57 -5.73
C GLN A 270 0.34 29.48 -6.20
N HIS A 271 0.84 28.27 -6.48
CA HIS A 271 2.27 28.02 -6.69
C HIS A 271 2.63 27.61 -8.13
N ILE A 272 1.67 27.19 -8.96
CA ILE A 272 1.93 26.70 -10.33
C ILE A 272 2.62 27.75 -11.23
N SER A 273 2.29 29.04 -11.07
CA SER A 273 2.88 30.13 -11.86
C SER A 273 4.37 30.37 -11.56
N GLN A 274 4.89 29.81 -10.47
CA GLN A 274 6.28 29.97 -10.04
C GLN A 274 7.20 28.86 -10.59
N VAL A 275 6.63 27.81 -11.18
CA VAL A 275 7.38 26.65 -11.70
C VAL A 275 7.86 26.93 -13.13
N LYS A 276 9.18 26.88 -13.32
CA LYS A 276 9.83 27.14 -14.62
C LYS A 276 10.12 25.88 -15.43
N ASP A 277 10.19 24.71 -14.78
CA ASP A 277 10.46 23.45 -15.45
C ASP A 277 9.21 22.96 -16.21
N SER A 278 9.36 22.70 -17.51
CA SER A 278 8.24 22.36 -18.40
C SER A 278 7.59 21.01 -18.08
N SER A 279 8.38 20.00 -17.68
CA SER A 279 7.87 18.67 -17.33
C SER A 279 7.09 18.72 -16.02
N ALA A 280 7.63 19.44 -15.04
CA ALA A 280 6.98 19.75 -13.79
C ALA A 280 5.67 20.50 -13.97
N LEU A 281 5.68 21.53 -14.81
CA LEU A 281 4.49 22.34 -15.11
C LEU A 281 3.39 21.48 -15.75
N ASN A 282 3.73 20.62 -16.72
CA ASN A 282 2.79 19.65 -17.31
C ASN A 282 2.16 18.74 -16.25
N ARG A 283 2.98 18.18 -15.34
CA ARG A 283 2.48 17.29 -14.27
C ARG A 283 1.56 18.04 -13.31
N MET A 284 1.86 19.30 -13.01
CA MET A 284 1.02 20.12 -12.15
C MET A 284 -0.33 20.45 -12.78
N HIS A 285 -0.34 20.83 -14.07
CA HIS A 285 -1.59 21.04 -14.82
C HIS A 285 -2.43 19.76 -14.85
N GLN A 286 -1.81 18.59 -15.04
CA GLN A 286 -2.51 17.31 -14.99
C GLN A 286 -3.17 17.06 -13.63
N ILE A 287 -2.43 17.23 -12.52
CA ILE A 287 -2.99 17.01 -11.17
C ILE A 287 -4.08 18.03 -10.86
N LEU A 288 -3.87 19.30 -11.24
CA LEU A 288 -4.89 20.34 -11.05
C LEU A 288 -6.15 20.03 -11.86
N ALA A 289 -6.01 19.53 -13.08
CA ALA A 289 -7.12 19.07 -13.91
C ALA A 289 -7.85 17.87 -13.28
N ASP A 290 -7.12 16.88 -12.77
CA ASP A 290 -7.68 15.74 -12.03
C ASP A 290 -8.48 16.24 -10.81
N VAL A 291 -7.93 17.18 -10.04
CA VAL A 291 -8.60 17.79 -8.87
C VAL A 291 -9.86 18.54 -9.28
N TYR A 292 -9.82 19.36 -10.34
CA TYR A 292 -11.01 20.04 -10.85
C TYR A 292 -12.08 19.07 -11.32
N PHE A 293 -11.68 17.97 -11.97
CA PHE A 293 -12.60 16.94 -12.43
C PHE A 293 -13.29 16.26 -11.24
N LEU A 294 -12.52 15.86 -10.23
CA LEU A 294 -13.03 15.21 -9.01
C LEU A 294 -13.94 16.13 -8.18
N ASP A 295 -13.73 17.44 -8.26
CA ASP A 295 -14.57 18.49 -7.65
C ASP A 295 -15.80 18.85 -8.50
N GLY A 296 -16.02 18.19 -9.65
CA GLY A 296 -17.15 18.42 -10.54
C GLY A 296 -17.04 19.68 -11.43
N LYS A 297 -15.86 20.34 -11.46
CA LYS A 297 -15.60 21.55 -12.25
C LYS A 297 -15.01 21.20 -13.62
N TYR A 298 -15.79 20.51 -14.44
CA TYR A 298 -15.32 19.88 -15.67
C TYR A 298 -14.76 20.85 -16.72
N ALA A 299 -15.34 22.05 -16.87
CA ALA A 299 -14.83 23.06 -17.80
C ALA A 299 -13.43 23.58 -17.41
N LEU A 300 -13.16 23.71 -16.11
CA LEU A 300 -11.83 24.08 -15.62
C LEU A 300 -10.85 22.92 -15.77
N ALA A 301 -11.29 21.68 -15.50
CA ALA A 301 -10.48 20.49 -15.75
C ALA A 301 -10.06 20.41 -17.22
N GLN A 302 -11.00 20.63 -18.15
CA GLN A 302 -10.75 20.67 -19.58
C GLN A 302 -9.66 21.70 -19.95
N ALA A 303 -9.79 22.94 -19.46
CA ALA A 303 -8.83 24.00 -19.73
C ALA A 303 -7.43 23.71 -19.17
N GLU A 304 -7.33 22.98 -18.06
CA GLU A 304 -6.05 22.56 -17.49
C GLU A 304 -5.44 21.35 -18.23
N TYR A 305 -6.25 20.38 -18.66
CA TYR A 305 -5.76 19.27 -19.49
C TYR A 305 -5.19 19.74 -20.83
N GLU A 306 -5.79 20.77 -21.43
CA GLU A 306 -5.32 21.35 -22.71
C GLU A 306 -3.92 21.99 -22.60
N LYS A 307 -3.53 22.44 -21.40
CA LYS A 307 -2.19 23.01 -21.16
C LYS A 307 -1.09 21.95 -21.06
N VAL A 308 -1.45 20.67 -20.93
CA VAL A 308 -0.48 19.58 -20.74
C VAL A 308 0.11 19.17 -22.09
N LEU A 309 1.40 19.43 -22.29
CA LEU A 309 2.11 19.13 -23.53
C LEU A 309 2.90 17.82 -23.42
N TYR A 310 2.26 16.67 -23.67
CA TYR A 310 2.95 15.39 -23.83
C TYR A 310 3.14 15.01 -25.31
N GLN A 311 4.22 14.27 -25.60
CA GLN A 311 4.46 13.72 -26.92
C GLN A 311 3.42 12.64 -27.25
N PRO A 312 2.75 12.68 -28.42
CA PRO A 312 1.82 11.65 -28.82
C PRO A 312 2.50 10.27 -28.90
N GLY A 313 1.84 9.23 -28.40
CA GLY A 313 2.24 7.83 -28.64
C GLY A 313 2.77 7.03 -27.45
N ASP A 314 2.77 7.57 -26.23
CA ASP A 314 3.01 6.77 -25.00
C ASP A 314 1.73 6.53 -24.16
N SER A 315 1.79 5.57 -23.23
CA SER A 315 0.63 5.16 -22.42
C SER A 315 0.11 6.28 -21.52
N LEU A 316 1.00 7.17 -21.04
CA LEU A 316 0.63 8.29 -20.17
C LEU A 316 -0.17 9.32 -20.93
N TRP A 317 0.23 9.60 -22.17
CA TRP A 317 -0.49 10.46 -23.09
C TRP A 317 -1.87 9.90 -23.42
N LEU A 318 -1.99 8.61 -23.74
CA LEU A 318 -3.29 8.00 -24.04
C LEU A 318 -4.25 8.05 -22.84
N ALA A 319 -3.76 7.75 -21.63
CA ALA A 319 -4.56 7.89 -20.40
C ALA A 319 -4.99 9.34 -20.15
N LEU A 320 -4.11 10.32 -20.40
CA LEU A 320 -4.46 11.74 -20.33
C LEU A 320 -5.56 12.12 -21.33
N GLN A 321 -5.49 11.63 -22.57
CA GLN A 321 -6.52 11.91 -23.59
C GLN A 321 -7.88 11.35 -23.18
N LEU A 322 -7.94 10.19 -22.51
CA LEU A 322 -9.17 9.67 -21.93
C LEU A 322 -9.74 10.62 -20.87
N LYS A 323 -8.91 11.10 -19.94
CA LYS A 323 -9.34 12.06 -18.91
C LYS A 323 -9.84 13.38 -19.51
N TYR A 324 -9.14 13.87 -20.53
CA TYR A 324 -9.52 15.06 -21.26
C TYR A 324 -10.88 14.87 -21.95
N ALA A 325 -11.06 13.76 -22.68
CA ALA A 325 -12.32 13.42 -23.32
C ALA A 325 -13.47 13.23 -22.31
N LEU A 326 -13.19 12.64 -21.14
CA LEU A 326 -14.13 12.52 -20.04
C LEU A 326 -14.66 13.88 -19.56
N SER A 327 -13.82 14.91 -19.54
CA SER A 327 -14.24 16.26 -19.13
C SER A 327 -15.30 16.83 -20.08
N PHE A 328 -15.23 16.55 -21.39
CA PHE A 328 -16.29 16.87 -22.34
C PHE A 328 -17.54 16.03 -22.10
N LYS A 329 -17.38 14.71 -21.91
CA LYS A 329 -18.52 13.81 -21.66
C LYS A 329 -19.34 14.24 -20.44
N LYS A 330 -18.70 14.60 -19.33
CA LYS A 330 -19.39 15.07 -18.10
C LYS A 330 -20.10 16.43 -18.28
N GLN A 331 -19.76 17.18 -19.31
CA GLN A 331 -20.44 18.41 -19.73
C GLN A 331 -21.57 18.16 -20.75
N ASN A 332 -21.90 16.90 -21.06
CA ASN A 332 -22.82 16.48 -22.13
C ASN A 332 -22.34 16.86 -23.55
N LEU A 333 -21.04 17.08 -23.74
CA LEU A 333 -20.40 17.34 -25.04
C LEU A 333 -19.86 16.04 -25.63
N ALA A 334 -20.78 15.16 -26.01
CA ALA A 334 -20.45 13.78 -26.31
C ALA A 334 -19.74 13.59 -27.67
N GLN A 335 -20.02 14.46 -28.65
CA GLN A 335 -19.37 14.40 -29.97
C GLN A 335 -17.89 14.78 -29.88
N GLU A 336 -17.58 15.81 -29.10
CA GLU A 336 -16.22 16.29 -28.82
C GLU A 336 -15.42 15.22 -28.07
N ALA A 337 -16.03 14.61 -27.04
CA ALA A 337 -15.43 13.52 -26.27
C ALA A 337 -15.03 12.34 -27.19
N VAL A 338 -15.93 11.92 -28.06
CA VAL A 338 -15.68 10.86 -29.05
C VAL A 338 -14.58 11.26 -30.03
N SER A 339 -14.59 12.50 -30.53
CA SER A 339 -13.57 12.97 -31.49
C SER A 339 -12.16 12.99 -30.89
N VAL A 340 -12.03 13.42 -29.62
CA VAL A 340 -10.75 13.41 -28.89
C VAL A 340 -10.21 11.98 -28.78
N LEU A 341 -11.03 11.04 -28.30
CA LEU A 341 -10.61 9.65 -28.16
C LEU A 341 -10.28 8.98 -29.50
N GLN A 342 -11.05 9.28 -30.56
CA GLN A 342 -10.77 8.75 -31.89
C GLN A 342 -9.36 9.15 -32.36
N LYS A 343 -9.03 10.45 -32.29
CA LYS A 343 -7.69 10.95 -32.65
C LYS A 343 -6.60 10.31 -31.80
N ALA A 344 -6.87 10.12 -30.51
CA ALA A 344 -5.93 9.52 -29.58
C ALA A 344 -5.62 8.05 -29.94
N LEU A 345 -6.67 7.25 -30.18
CA LEU A 345 -6.54 5.84 -30.56
C LEU A 345 -5.87 5.66 -31.93
N ASP A 346 -6.20 6.52 -32.91
CA ASP A 346 -5.58 6.48 -34.24
C ASP A 346 -4.07 6.77 -34.20
N ALA A 347 -3.63 7.70 -33.33
CA ALA A 347 -2.21 7.99 -33.10
C ALA A 347 -1.49 6.85 -32.36
N TYR A 348 -2.20 6.08 -31.52
CA TYR A 348 -1.64 5.00 -30.71
C TYR A 348 -1.63 3.62 -31.39
N LYS A 349 -2.08 3.53 -32.66
CA LYS A 349 -2.38 2.27 -33.36
C LYS A 349 -1.27 1.23 -33.43
N ASN A 350 0.00 1.62 -33.27
CA ASN A 350 1.17 0.74 -33.36
C ASN A 350 1.55 0.09 -32.02
N ASN A 351 0.91 0.46 -30.90
CA ASN A 351 1.26 -0.02 -29.56
C ASN A 351 0.02 -0.54 -28.80
N ARG A 352 -0.65 -1.56 -29.34
CA ARG A 352 -1.94 -2.10 -28.83
C ARG A 352 -1.78 -2.97 -27.57
N GLY A 353 -1.36 -2.37 -26.46
CA GLY A 353 -1.34 -3.01 -25.14
C GLY A 353 -2.71 -3.00 -24.43
N PRO A 354 -2.79 -3.53 -23.19
CA PRO A 354 -4.02 -3.58 -22.40
C PRO A 354 -4.72 -2.23 -22.22
N LEU A 355 -3.96 -1.14 -22.04
CA LEU A 355 -4.52 0.20 -21.87
C LEU A 355 -5.23 0.69 -23.13
N TYR A 356 -4.68 0.39 -24.31
CA TYR A 356 -5.35 0.68 -25.56
C TYR A 356 -6.67 -0.08 -25.66
N SER A 357 -6.67 -1.37 -25.30
CA SER A 357 -7.88 -2.20 -25.31
C SER A 357 -8.98 -1.57 -24.45
N ASP A 358 -8.69 -1.30 -23.17
CA ASP A 358 -9.66 -0.74 -22.21
C ASP A 358 -10.24 0.61 -22.69
N ILE A 359 -9.38 1.51 -23.17
CA ILE A 359 -9.80 2.83 -23.68
C ILE A 359 -10.61 2.69 -24.98
N HIS A 360 -10.24 1.74 -25.84
CA HIS A 360 -11.01 1.43 -27.05
C HIS A 360 -12.40 0.90 -26.69
N GLU A 361 -12.54 0.08 -25.65
CA GLU A 361 -13.87 -0.38 -25.20
C GLU A 361 -14.75 0.79 -24.76
N ILE A 362 -14.19 1.71 -23.97
CA ILE A 362 -14.86 2.94 -23.52
C ILE A 362 -15.31 3.77 -24.72
N TYR A 363 -14.43 3.97 -25.69
CA TYR A 363 -14.72 4.69 -26.92
C TYR A 363 -15.88 4.06 -27.72
N LEU A 364 -15.89 2.73 -27.86
CA LEU A 364 -16.98 2.01 -28.53
C LEU A 364 -18.32 2.20 -27.80
N GLY A 365 -18.32 2.11 -26.47
CA GLY A 365 -19.50 2.38 -25.65
C GLY A 365 -20.05 3.79 -25.90
N TRP A 366 -19.17 4.79 -25.96
CA TRP A 366 -19.57 6.18 -26.20
C TRP A 366 -20.11 6.40 -27.61
N LEU A 367 -19.56 5.72 -28.64
CA LEU A 367 -20.12 5.77 -29.98
C LEU A 367 -21.56 5.24 -30.02
N VAL A 368 -21.82 4.12 -29.33
CA VAL A 368 -23.13 3.47 -29.28
C VAL A 368 -24.16 4.32 -28.52
N GLU A 369 -23.76 4.91 -27.39
CA GLU A 369 -24.59 5.85 -26.63
C GLU A 369 -25.02 7.06 -27.47
N ASN A 370 -24.15 7.53 -28.36
CA ASN A 370 -24.41 8.67 -29.25
C ASN A 370 -25.08 8.30 -30.58
N GLY A 371 -25.44 7.04 -30.79
CA GLY A 371 -26.05 6.58 -32.04
C GLY A 371 -25.11 6.47 -33.24
N ASN A 372 -23.78 6.59 -33.05
CA ASN A 372 -22.77 6.48 -34.10
C ASN A 372 -22.44 5.01 -34.45
N TYR A 373 -23.47 4.21 -34.77
CA TYR A 373 -23.35 2.76 -34.92
C TYR A 373 -22.40 2.35 -36.05
N ALA A 374 -22.42 3.03 -37.19
CA ALA A 374 -21.57 2.69 -38.34
C ALA A 374 -20.07 2.79 -38.00
N GLN A 375 -19.67 3.81 -37.21
CA GLN A 375 -18.28 3.96 -36.78
C GLN A 375 -17.89 2.86 -35.77
N ALA A 376 -18.78 2.52 -34.85
CA ALA A 376 -18.55 1.45 -33.88
C ALA A 376 -18.39 0.09 -34.58
N ILE A 377 -19.27 -0.22 -35.53
CA ILE A 377 -19.22 -1.45 -36.35
C ILE A 377 -17.90 -1.55 -37.13
N ASN A 378 -17.53 -0.49 -37.87
CA ASN A 378 -16.27 -0.47 -38.62
C ASN A 378 -15.04 -0.62 -37.73
N SER A 379 -15.11 -0.12 -36.50
CA SER A 379 -14.03 -0.29 -35.53
C SER A 379 -13.96 -1.71 -34.99
N LEU A 380 -15.10 -2.36 -34.71
CA LEU A 380 -15.17 -3.74 -34.23
C LEU A 380 -14.76 -4.74 -35.32
N HIS A 381 -15.19 -4.57 -36.57
CA HIS A 381 -14.74 -5.42 -37.68
C HIS A 381 -13.22 -5.40 -37.84
N ARG A 382 -12.60 -4.21 -37.75
CA ARG A 382 -11.14 -4.11 -37.76
C ARG A 382 -10.50 -4.88 -36.60
N GLN A 383 -11.07 -4.82 -35.40
CA GLN A 383 -10.59 -5.58 -34.25
C GLN A 383 -10.71 -7.10 -34.47
N ILE A 384 -11.83 -7.57 -35.01
CA ILE A 384 -12.09 -8.99 -35.30
C ILE A 384 -11.10 -9.52 -36.36
N ILE A 385 -10.84 -8.77 -37.44
CA ILE A 385 -9.91 -9.15 -38.50
C ILE A 385 -8.47 -9.28 -37.98
N HIS A 386 -8.08 -8.44 -37.03
CA HIS A 386 -6.73 -8.42 -36.45
C HIS A 386 -6.53 -9.37 -35.26
N ALA A 387 -7.55 -10.11 -34.83
CA ALA A 387 -7.40 -11.10 -33.76
C ALA A 387 -6.75 -12.39 -34.28
N ASP A 388 -5.61 -12.73 -33.68
CA ASP A 388 -4.74 -13.85 -34.10
C ASP A 388 -5.37 -15.24 -33.84
N ASP A 389 -6.30 -15.37 -32.88
CA ASP A 389 -6.98 -16.62 -32.54
C ASP A 389 -8.52 -16.53 -32.64
N PRO A 390 -9.22 -17.66 -32.87
CA PRO A 390 -10.69 -17.66 -32.93
C PRO A 390 -11.38 -17.27 -31.62
N VAL A 391 -10.74 -17.50 -30.47
CA VAL A 391 -11.32 -17.20 -29.14
C VAL A 391 -11.30 -15.70 -28.85
N GLY A 392 -10.22 -15.00 -29.20
CA GLY A 392 -10.08 -13.55 -29.08
C GLY A 392 -11.05 -12.74 -29.96
N ARG A 393 -11.69 -13.40 -30.94
CA ARG A 393 -12.76 -12.80 -31.78
C ARG A 393 -14.12 -12.79 -31.09
N VAL A 394 -14.37 -13.66 -30.10
CA VAL A 394 -15.70 -13.85 -29.50
C VAL A 394 -16.21 -12.56 -28.84
N ALA A 395 -15.41 -11.95 -27.97
CA ALA A 395 -15.79 -10.75 -27.25
C ALA A 395 -16.12 -9.55 -28.17
N PRO A 396 -15.26 -9.17 -29.15
CA PRO A 396 -15.61 -8.10 -30.08
C PRO A 396 -16.81 -8.45 -30.98
N THR A 397 -17.01 -9.70 -31.37
CA THR A 397 -18.20 -10.11 -32.13
C THR A 397 -19.48 -9.99 -31.31
N LEU A 398 -19.50 -10.45 -30.05
CA LEU A 398 -20.70 -10.30 -29.21
C LEU A 398 -21.06 -8.82 -28.95
N ARG A 399 -20.06 -7.94 -28.90
CA ARG A 399 -20.29 -6.48 -28.86
C ARG A 399 -20.92 -5.97 -30.15
N LEU A 400 -20.42 -6.44 -31.30
CA LEU A 400 -20.99 -6.14 -32.60
C LEU A 400 -22.46 -6.59 -32.67
N VAL A 401 -22.76 -7.81 -32.24
CA VAL A 401 -24.12 -8.35 -32.18
C VAL A 401 -25.05 -7.48 -31.32
N LYS A 402 -24.59 -7.02 -30.15
CA LYS A 402 -25.38 -6.09 -29.31
C LYS A 402 -25.73 -4.79 -30.05
N ILE A 403 -24.83 -4.29 -30.90
CA ILE A 403 -25.07 -3.09 -31.72
C ILE A 403 -26.07 -3.40 -32.85
N LEU A 404 -25.83 -4.48 -33.61
CA LEU A 404 -26.71 -4.91 -34.70
C LEU A 404 -28.14 -5.17 -34.21
N LYS A 405 -28.27 -5.73 -33.00
CA LYS A 405 -29.56 -5.98 -32.33
C LYS A 405 -30.32 -4.69 -32.04
N LYS A 406 -29.64 -3.65 -31.56
CA LYS A 406 -30.24 -2.31 -31.38
C LYS A 406 -30.70 -1.70 -32.71
N MET A 407 -30.02 -2.04 -33.82
CA MET A 407 -30.37 -1.58 -35.16
C MET A 407 -31.44 -2.46 -35.84
N GLY A 408 -31.83 -3.59 -35.24
CA GLY A 408 -32.75 -4.56 -35.86
C GLY A 408 -32.16 -5.31 -37.06
N GLN A 409 -30.83 -5.36 -37.19
CA GLN A 409 -30.13 -6.04 -38.28
C GLN A 409 -29.94 -7.54 -37.99
N TRP A 410 -31.05 -8.28 -37.94
CA TRP A 410 -31.05 -9.69 -37.53
C TRP A 410 -30.34 -10.65 -38.51
N GLN A 411 -30.39 -10.36 -39.81
CA GLN A 411 -29.65 -11.14 -40.83
C GLN A 411 -28.14 -11.01 -40.68
N ASP A 412 -27.65 -9.80 -40.36
CA ASP A 412 -26.23 -9.59 -40.11
C ASP A 412 -25.78 -10.32 -38.83
N ILE A 413 -26.60 -10.34 -37.77
CA ILE A 413 -26.31 -11.11 -36.55
C ILE A 413 -26.10 -12.61 -36.87
N ILE A 414 -26.98 -13.19 -37.70
CA ILE A 414 -26.85 -14.59 -38.13
C ILE A 414 -25.51 -14.81 -38.82
N ARG A 415 -25.18 -13.98 -39.82
CA ARG A 415 -23.91 -14.07 -40.56
C ARG A 415 -22.69 -13.95 -39.66
N GLU A 416 -22.70 -13.00 -38.71
CA GLU A 416 -21.56 -12.79 -37.80
C GLU A 416 -21.39 -13.93 -36.77
N LEU A 417 -22.46 -14.65 -36.41
CA LEU A 417 -22.43 -15.68 -35.36
C LEU A 417 -22.33 -17.12 -35.87
N GLU A 418 -22.76 -17.42 -37.10
CA GLU A 418 -22.71 -18.79 -37.66
C GLU A 418 -21.28 -19.37 -37.67
N ASP A 419 -20.28 -18.55 -37.97
CA ASP A 419 -18.86 -18.97 -37.98
C ASP A 419 -18.35 -19.39 -36.59
N PHE A 420 -18.92 -18.82 -35.51
CA PHE A 420 -18.52 -19.15 -34.13
C PHE A 420 -19.03 -20.52 -33.66
N LEU A 421 -20.01 -21.10 -34.35
CA LEU A 421 -20.50 -22.45 -34.08
C LEU A 421 -19.49 -23.53 -34.47
N LEU A 422 -18.52 -23.21 -35.34
CA LEU A 422 -17.48 -24.13 -35.82
C LEU A 422 -16.31 -24.26 -34.83
N ILE A 423 -16.21 -23.36 -33.84
CA ILE A 423 -15.17 -23.40 -32.81
C ILE A 423 -15.48 -24.54 -31.83
N GLN A 424 -14.71 -25.63 -31.91
CA GLN A 424 -14.91 -26.80 -31.05
C GLN A 424 -14.47 -26.57 -29.59
N ASN A 425 -13.51 -25.67 -29.35
CA ASN A 425 -12.97 -25.41 -28.02
C ASN A 425 -14.00 -24.74 -27.09
N PRO A 426 -14.01 -25.07 -25.79
CA PRO A 426 -14.86 -24.40 -24.80
C PRO A 426 -14.46 -22.92 -24.62
N TYR A 427 -15.44 -22.01 -24.61
CA TYR A 427 -15.28 -20.59 -24.30
C TYR A 427 -16.47 -20.06 -23.47
N PRO A 428 -16.28 -19.07 -22.57
CA PRO A 428 -17.31 -18.71 -21.58
C PRO A 428 -18.63 -18.23 -22.20
N GLN A 429 -18.61 -17.46 -23.28
CA GLN A 429 -19.82 -16.87 -23.85
C GLN A 429 -20.52 -17.77 -24.88
N LYS A 430 -20.42 -19.10 -24.73
CA LYS A 430 -20.95 -20.03 -25.73
C LYS A 430 -22.47 -20.08 -25.73
N ASP A 431 -23.10 -20.05 -24.56
CA ASP A 431 -24.56 -19.98 -24.46
C ASP A 431 -25.12 -18.65 -24.97
N ASP A 432 -24.44 -17.53 -24.75
CA ASP A 432 -24.77 -16.22 -25.35
C ASP A 432 -24.92 -16.30 -26.87
N VAL A 433 -23.96 -16.97 -27.55
CA VAL A 433 -23.98 -17.14 -29.02
C VAL A 433 -25.21 -17.93 -29.46
N TYR A 434 -25.52 -19.04 -28.78
CA TYR A 434 -26.69 -19.86 -29.10
C TYR A 434 -28.00 -19.10 -28.88
N PHE A 435 -28.09 -18.32 -27.81
CA PHE A 435 -29.28 -17.53 -27.49
C PHE A 435 -29.50 -16.39 -28.48
N GLU A 436 -28.45 -15.64 -28.83
CA GLU A 436 -28.59 -14.55 -29.79
C GLU A 436 -28.86 -15.06 -31.22
N LEU A 437 -28.33 -16.22 -31.61
CA LEU A 437 -28.73 -16.90 -32.85
C LEU A 437 -30.20 -17.33 -32.82
N ALA A 438 -30.67 -17.95 -31.73
CA ALA A 438 -32.07 -18.35 -31.59
C ALA A 438 -33.01 -17.15 -31.76
N ASN A 439 -32.68 -16.02 -31.11
CA ASN A 439 -33.42 -14.77 -31.24
C ASN A 439 -33.39 -14.23 -32.68
N ALA A 440 -32.22 -14.23 -33.33
CA ALA A 440 -32.07 -13.70 -34.68
C ALA A 440 -32.84 -14.53 -35.73
N TYR A 441 -32.82 -15.86 -35.62
CA TYR A 441 -33.64 -16.73 -36.46
C TYR A 441 -35.13 -16.51 -36.21
N GLU A 442 -35.54 -16.33 -34.95
CA GLU A 442 -36.93 -16.03 -34.62
C GLU A 442 -37.40 -14.73 -35.30
N LYS A 443 -36.61 -13.66 -35.19
CA LYS A 443 -36.91 -12.34 -35.78
C LYS A 443 -36.86 -12.31 -37.30
N THR A 444 -36.28 -13.33 -37.92
CA THR A 444 -36.26 -13.52 -39.38
C THR A 444 -37.28 -14.57 -39.86
N ASN A 445 -38.21 -14.98 -38.98
CA ASN A 445 -39.26 -15.99 -39.24
C ASN A 445 -38.74 -17.39 -39.59
N ARG A 446 -37.51 -17.72 -39.17
CA ARG A 446 -36.88 -19.04 -39.30
C ARG A 446 -37.10 -19.84 -38.02
N PHE A 447 -38.35 -20.20 -37.77
CA PHE A 447 -38.82 -20.70 -36.48
C PHE A 447 -38.30 -22.11 -36.13
N GLU A 448 -38.09 -22.97 -37.13
CA GLU A 448 -37.54 -24.32 -36.91
C GLU A 448 -36.10 -24.26 -36.39
N GLU A 449 -35.27 -23.43 -37.04
CA GLU A 449 -33.90 -23.19 -36.62
C GLU A 449 -33.87 -22.51 -35.24
N SER A 450 -34.69 -21.49 -35.03
CA SER A 450 -34.82 -20.82 -33.72
C SER A 450 -35.15 -21.82 -32.60
N ALA A 451 -36.17 -22.66 -32.81
CA ALA A 451 -36.58 -23.69 -31.86
C ALA A 451 -35.46 -24.72 -31.61
N ALA A 452 -34.69 -25.09 -32.64
CA ALA A 452 -33.54 -25.97 -32.47
C ALA A 452 -32.45 -25.36 -31.57
N PHE A 453 -32.15 -24.07 -31.72
CA PHE A 453 -31.18 -23.39 -30.86
C PHE A 453 -31.69 -23.19 -29.43
N TYR A 454 -32.95 -22.80 -29.21
CA TYR A 454 -33.53 -22.75 -27.87
C TYR A 454 -33.51 -24.12 -27.18
N ARG A 455 -33.80 -25.20 -27.92
CA ARG A 455 -33.73 -26.56 -27.39
C ARG A 455 -32.31 -26.92 -26.95
N LYS A 456 -31.29 -26.56 -27.73
CA LYS A 456 -29.89 -26.76 -27.34
C LYS A 456 -29.51 -26.01 -26.07
N ILE A 457 -30.02 -24.80 -25.85
CA ILE A 457 -29.80 -24.07 -24.60
C ILE A 457 -30.35 -24.86 -23.41
N ILE A 458 -31.55 -25.41 -23.56
CA ILE A 458 -32.21 -26.20 -22.50
C ILE A 458 -31.46 -27.52 -22.24
N THR A 459 -30.96 -28.19 -23.28
CA THR A 459 -30.31 -29.51 -23.14
C THR A 459 -28.84 -29.44 -22.74
N ASP A 460 -28.09 -28.52 -23.34
CA ASP A 460 -26.63 -28.48 -23.27
C ASP A 460 -26.14 -27.42 -22.27
N PHE A 461 -26.96 -26.38 -22.04
CA PHE A 461 -26.60 -25.20 -21.23
C PHE A 461 -27.53 -25.02 -20.03
N ALA A 462 -27.71 -26.10 -19.25
CA ALA A 462 -28.58 -26.13 -18.10
C ALA A 462 -28.29 -25.07 -17.02
N ALA A 463 -27.11 -24.45 -16.99
CA ALA A 463 -26.77 -23.36 -16.07
C ALA A 463 -26.94 -21.95 -16.64
N SER A 464 -27.37 -21.84 -17.90
CA SER A 464 -27.51 -20.55 -18.58
C SER A 464 -28.60 -19.69 -17.94
N GLU A 465 -28.34 -18.38 -17.85
CA GLU A 465 -29.36 -17.43 -17.40
C GLU A 465 -30.57 -17.37 -18.34
N TYR A 466 -30.36 -17.75 -19.61
CA TYR A 466 -31.40 -17.78 -20.63
C TYR A 466 -32.29 -19.03 -20.57
N TYR A 467 -32.00 -20.01 -19.70
CA TYR A 467 -32.70 -21.30 -19.68
C TYR A 467 -34.22 -21.15 -19.64
N GLN A 468 -34.72 -20.35 -18.69
CA GLN A 468 -36.16 -20.18 -18.51
C GLN A 468 -36.80 -19.43 -19.69
N THR A 469 -36.15 -18.38 -20.18
CA THR A 469 -36.61 -17.65 -21.36
C THR A 469 -36.60 -18.53 -22.61
N ALA A 470 -35.56 -19.34 -22.81
CA ALA A 470 -35.46 -20.27 -23.92
C ALA A 470 -36.55 -21.34 -23.86
N LYS A 471 -36.88 -21.86 -22.66
CA LYS A 471 -37.97 -22.80 -22.45
C LYS A 471 -39.32 -22.19 -22.82
N GLU A 472 -39.63 -21.00 -22.33
CA GLU A 472 -40.88 -20.29 -22.64
C GLU A 472 -40.98 -19.94 -24.14
N ARG A 473 -39.89 -19.51 -24.76
CA ARG A 473 -39.85 -19.25 -26.21
C ARG A 473 -39.99 -20.53 -27.03
N LEU A 474 -39.32 -21.61 -26.65
CA LEU A 474 -39.45 -22.90 -27.32
C LEU A 474 -40.89 -23.41 -27.25
N GLU A 475 -41.50 -23.40 -26.07
CA GLU A 475 -42.89 -23.79 -25.86
C GLU A 475 -43.85 -22.93 -26.71
N TYR A 476 -43.57 -21.62 -26.82
CA TYR A 476 -44.33 -20.73 -27.71
C TYR A 476 -44.15 -21.12 -29.18
N LEU A 477 -42.91 -21.25 -29.66
CA LEU A 477 -42.63 -21.56 -31.07
C LEU A 477 -43.22 -22.91 -31.47
N GLU A 478 -43.06 -23.96 -30.66
CA GLU A 478 -43.64 -25.28 -30.91
C GLU A 478 -45.17 -25.29 -30.83
N ALA A 479 -45.75 -24.41 -30.01
CA ALA A 479 -47.19 -24.26 -29.94
C ALA A 479 -47.74 -23.60 -31.21
N TYR A 480 -47.14 -22.48 -31.66
CA TYR A 480 -47.78 -21.53 -32.59
C TYR A 480 -47.12 -21.38 -33.97
N GLU A 481 -45.81 -21.58 -34.09
CA GLU A 481 -45.06 -21.16 -35.29
C GLU A 481 -44.34 -22.32 -36.00
N VAL A 482 -43.89 -23.35 -35.26
CA VAL A 482 -43.24 -24.55 -35.82
C VAL A 482 -44.30 -25.54 -36.30
N VAL A 483 -44.25 -25.86 -37.60
CA VAL A 483 -45.23 -26.69 -38.31
C VAL A 483 -44.57 -27.99 -38.76
N ASP A 484 -45.18 -29.13 -38.45
CA ASP A 484 -44.71 -30.44 -38.90
C ASP A 484 -45.35 -30.76 -40.27
N LYS A 485 -44.75 -30.21 -41.34
CA LYS A 485 -45.26 -30.32 -42.71
C LYS A 485 -45.34 -31.76 -43.19
N ASP A 486 -44.35 -32.58 -42.87
CA ASP A 486 -44.30 -33.98 -43.32
C ASP A 486 -45.38 -34.82 -42.64
N LYS A 487 -45.58 -34.64 -41.34
CA LYS A 487 -46.68 -35.30 -40.63
C LYS A 487 -48.05 -34.81 -41.11
N ALA A 488 -48.20 -33.51 -41.34
CA ALA A 488 -49.44 -32.95 -41.88
C ALA A 488 -49.75 -33.55 -43.26
N VAL A 489 -48.77 -33.59 -44.17
CA VAL A 489 -48.92 -34.17 -45.52
C VAL A 489 -49.28 -35.66 -45.45
N ASN A 490 -48.60 -36.44 -44.61
CA ASN A 490 -48.89 -37.86 -44.44
C ASN A 490 -50.30 -38.10 -43.87
N ARG A 491 -50.73 -37.30 -42.88
CA ARG A 491 -52.09 -37.39 -42.32
C ARG A 491 -53.16 -36.96 -43.33
N LEU A 492 -52.90 -35.93 -44.12
CA LEU A 492 -53.79 -35.50 -45.20
C LEU A 492 -53.91 -36.56 -46.30
N ALA A 493 -52.81 -37.20 -46.71
CA ALA A 493 -52.82 -38.27 -47.71
C ALA A 493 -53.62 -39.50 -47.25
N ASN A 494 -53.43 -39.91 -45.98
CA ASN A 494 -54.24 -40.97 -45.36
C ASN A 494 -55.73 -40.62 -45.31
N MET A 495 -56.05 -39.35 -45.02
CA MET A 495 -57.44 -38.87 -44.98
C MET A 495 -58.11 -38.88 -46.37
N VAL A 496 -57.40 -38.46 -47.42
CA VAL A 496 -57.89 -38.54 -48.82
C VAL A 496 -58.15 -40.00 -49.22
N SER A 497 -57.31 -40.92 -48.77
CA SER A 497 -57.49 -42.35 -49.03
C SER A 497 -58.74 -42.93 -48.34
N GLN A 498 -59.06 -42.46 -47.14
CA GLN A 498 -60.29 -42.83 -46.41
C GLN A 498 -61.56 -42.23 -47.03
N LEU A 499 -61.48 -41.00 -47.57
CA LEU A 499 -62.56 -40.34 -48.31
C LEU A 499 -63.00 -41.10 -49.57
N LEU A 500 -62.09 -41.87 -50.18
CA LEU A 500 -62.40 -42.72 -51.34
C LEU A 500 -63.11 -44.03 -50.96
N ILE A 501 -63.13 -44.38 -49.66
CA ILE A 501 -63.59 -45.69 -49.16
C ILE A 501 -64.85 -45.57 -48.28
N SER A 502 -65.12 -44.42 -47.64
CA SER A 502 -66.28 -44.23 -46.74
C SER A 502 -67.15 -43.00 -47.05
N ASP A 503 -68.46 -43.09 -46.79
CA ASP A 503 -69.42 -41.99 -46.92
C ASP A 503 -69.45 -41.05 -45.68
N GLU A 504 -68.56 -41.24 -44.70
CA GLU A 504 -68.58 -40.52 -43.43
C GLU A 504 -67.90 -39.14 -43.48
N LYS A 505 -68.40 -38.25 -44.35
CA LYS A 505 -67.85 -36.90 -44.57
C LYS A 505 -67.67 -36.08 -43.29
N ALA A 506 -68.59 -36.19 -42.33
CA ALA A 506 -68.54 -35.42 -41.09
C ALA A 506 -67.43 -35.87 -40.13
N SER A 507 -67.05 -37.16 -40.18
CA SER A 507 -65.97 -37.71 -39.35
C SER A 507 -64.58 -37.26 -39.82
N LEU A 508 -64.45 -37.18 -41.14
CA LEU A 508 -63.24 -36.72 -41.82
C LEU A 508 -63.02 -35.21 -41.63
N GLN A 509 -64.09 -34.41 -41.53
CA GLN A 509 -64.01 -32.97 -41.21
C GLN A 509 -63.42 -32.69 -39.82
N PHE A 510 -63.80 -33.48 -38.82
CA PHE A 510 -63.23 -33.35 -37.47
C PHE A 510 -61.73 -33.68 -37.44
N GLU A 511 -61.31 -34.74 -38.15
CA GLU A 511 -59.88 -35.08 -38.27
C GLU A 511 -59.10 -34.03 -39.07
N LEU A 512 -59.70 -33.44 -40.11
CA LEU A 512 -59.11 -32.30 -40.83
C LEU A 512 -58.91 -31.08 -39.91
N GLY A 513 -59.91 -30.77 -39.07
CA GLY A 513 -59.77 -29.74 -38.03
C GLY A 513 -58.63 -30.03 -37.05
N LYS A 514 -58.43 -31.30 -36.66
CA LYS A 514 -57.29 -31.72 -35.82
C LYS A 514 -55.96 -31.56 -36.55
N ILE A 515 -55.87 -31.81 -37.85
CA ILE A 515 -54.64 -31.57 -38.64
C ILE A 515 -54.32 -30.08 -38.67
N TYR A 516 -55.31 -29.22 -38.97
CA TYR A 516 -55.14 -27.77 -38.93
C TYR A 516 -54.72 -27.27 -37.54
N TYR A 517 -55.31 -27.81 -36.47
CA TYR A 517 -54.99 -27.43 -35.09
C TYR A 517 -53.60 -27.90 -34.63
N SER A 518 -53.25 -29.16 -34.87
CA SER A 518 -52.09 -29.80 -34.24
C SER A 518 -50.82 -29.78 -35.08
N ASP A 519 -50.93 -29.99 -36.41
CA ASP A 519 -49.76 -30.12 -37.28
C ASP A 519 -49.47 -28.81 -38.02
N LEU A 520 -50.51 -28.15 -38.55
CA LEU A 520 -50.38 -26.90 -39.33
C LEU A 520 -50.45 -25.62 -38.49
N LYS A 521 -50.84 -25.72 -37.22
CA LYS A 521 -51.03 -24.60 -36.27
C LYS A 521 -51.93 -23.46 -36.79
N ASP A 522 -52.81 -23.75 -37.75
CA ASP A 522 -53.78 -22.80 -38.29
C ASP A 522 -55.11 -22.94 -37.52
N TYR A 523 -55.20 -22.24 -36.39
CA TYR A 523 -56.35 -22.36 -35.51
C TYR A 523 -57.63 -21.75 -36.09
N ARG A 524 -57.53 -20.78 -37.01
CA ARG A 524 -58.72 -20.20 -37.65
C ARG A 524 -59.37 -21.22 -38.58
N ARG A 525 -58.58 -21.86 -39.46
CA ARG A 525 -59.08 -22.97 -40.28
C ARG A 525 -59.52 -24.16 -39.44
N ALA A 526 -58.83 -24.44 -38.34
CA ALA A 526 -59.28 -25.48 -37.41
C ALA A 526 -60.68 -25.18 -36.86
N ILE A 527 -60.96 -23.94 -36.45
CA ILE A 527 -62.30 -23.51 -35.99
C ILE A 527 -63.34 -23.71 -37.09
N GLU A 528 -63.06 -23.28 -38.32
CA GLU A 528 -63.99 -23.49 -39.45
C GLU A 528 -64.34 -24.96 -39.64
N GLN A 529 -63.34 -25.84 -39.63
CA GLN A 529 -63.55 -27.28 -39.80
C GLN A 529 -64.27 -27.91 -38.60
N PHE A 530 -63.96 -27.50 -37.37
CA PHE A 530 -64.66 -27.99 -36.18
C PHE A 530 -66.11 -27.47 -36.11
N SER A 531 -66.38 -26.23 -36.50
CA SER A 531 -67.74 -25.68 -36.58
C SER A 531 -68.57 -26.40 -37.66
N ALA A 532 -67.97 -26.72 -38.81
CA ALA A 532 -68.62 -27.52 -39.85
C ALA A 532 -68.88 -28.96 -39.37
N ALA A 533 -67.92 -29.58 -38.66
CA ALA A 533 -68.09 -30.90 -38.07
C ALA A 533 -69.22 -30.92 -37.03
N LEU A 534 -69.37 -29.85 -36.23
CA LEU A 534 -70.43 -29.73 -35.22
C LEU A 534 -71.83 -29.75 -35.83
N GLN A 535 -72.00 -29.18 -37.04
CA GLN A 535 -73.30 -29.16 -37.73
C GLN A 535 -73.65 -30.52 -38.37
N ASN A 536 -72.64 -31.33 -38.71
CA ASN A 536 -72.81 -32.52 -39.55
C ASN A 536 -72.55 -33.86 -38.83
N ASP A 537 -71.92 -33.88 -37.64
CA ASP A 537 -71.62 -35.11 -36.86
C ASP A 537 -72.27 -35.07 -35.45
N PRO A 538 -73.53 -35.52 -35.30
CA PRO A 538 -74.24 -35.49 -34.01
C PRO A 538 -73.73 -36.52 -32.99
N ARG A 539 -72.77 -37.39 -33.35
CA ARG A 539 -72.34 -38.53 -32.53
C ARG A 539 -71.31 -38.17 -31.45
N ARG A 540 -70.58 -37.06 -31.61
CA ARG A 540 -69.50 -36.63 -30.70
C ARG A 540 -69.44 -35.12 -30.44
N PRO A 541 -70.55 -34.46 -30.07
CA PRO A 541 -70.57 -33.02 -29.85
C PRO A 541 -69.59 -32.58 -28.75
N GLY A 542 -69.39 -33.39 -27.70
CA GLY A 542 -68.48 -33.09 -26.61
C GLY A 542 -67.02 -32.89 -27.04
N ASP A 543 -66.49 -33.77 -27.90
CA ASP A 543 -65.13 -33.63 -28.46
C ASP A 543 -65.00 -32.42 -29.38
N ILE A 544 -66.00 -32.16 -30.21
CA ILE A 544 -65.99 -31.02 -31.13
C ILE A 544 -65.98 -29.70 -30.34
N TYR A 545 -66.78 -29.59 -29.27
CA TYR A 545 -66.74 -28.44 -28.36
C TYR A 545 -65.40 -28.29 -27.63
N LEU A 546 -64.77 -29.38 -27.19
CA LEU A 546 -63.44 -29.34 -26.57
C LEU A 546 -62.40 -28.75 -27.52
N TYR A 547 -62.37 -29.21 -28.78
CA TYR A 547 -61.39 -28.74 -29.76
C TYR A 547 -61.69 -27.32 -30.29
N LEU A 548 -62.95 -26.93 -30.42
CA LEU A 548 -63.34 -25.53 -30.66
C LEU A 548 -62.82 -24.64 -29.52
N GLY A 549 -63.09 -25.01 -28.26
CA GLY A 549 -62.61 -24.27 -27.10
C GLY A 549 -61.08 -24.16 -27.08
N ARG A 550 -60.36 -25.24 -27.39
CA ARG A 550 -58.89 -25.24 -27.49
C ARG A 550 -58.38 -24.33 -28.61
N ALA A 551 -59.01 -24.33 -29.78
CA ALA A 551 -58.61 -23.48 -30.90
C ALA A 551 -58.82 -22.00 -30.61
N TYR A 552 -59.97 -21.63 -30.03
CA TYR A 552 -60.23 -20.26 -29.56
C TYR A 552 -59.27 -19.85 -28.44
N LEU A 553 -58.98 -20.73 -27.48
CA LEU A 553 -58.00 -20.48 -26.42
C LEU A 553 -56.61 -20.24 -26.99
N LYS A 554 -56.20 -21.00 -28.01
CA LYS A 554 -54.92 -20.79 -28.70
C LYS A 554 -54.85 -19.48 -29.47
N LEU A 555 -55.95 -19.05 -30.10
CA LEU A 555 -56.03 -17.71 -30.71
C LEU A 555 -55.92 -16.61 -29.66
N ALA A 556 -56.61 -16.75 -28.52
CA ALA A 556 -56.53 -15.80 -27.42
C ALA A 556 -55.13 -15.73 -26.77
N GLN A 557 -54.39 -16.84 -26.75
CA GLN A 557 -53.05 -16.94 -26.17
C GLN A 557 -51.92 -16.53 -27.14
N ARG A 558 -52.22 -16.36 -28.44
CA ARG A 558 -51.23 -15.93 -29.43
C ARG A 558 -50.90 -14.46 -29.18
N ARG A 559 -49.65 -14.17 -28.76
CA ARG A 559 -49.18 -12.82 -28.40
C ARG A 559 -48.96 -11.95 -29.64
N GLN A 560 -50.05 -11.55 -30.30
CA GLN A 560 -50.11 -10.34 -31.13
C GLN A 560 -51.43 -9.66 -30.82
N ASP A 561 -51.30 -8.48 -30.19
CA ASP A 561 -52.34 -7.50 -29.85
C ASP A 561 -53.35 -7.87 -28.74
N VAL A 562 -53.25 -7.12 -27.63
CA VAL A 562 -54.31 -7.04 -26.60
C VAL A 562 -55.43 -6.16 -27.16
N ASP A 563 -56.14 -6.68 -28.15
CA ASP A 563 -57.31 -6.08 -28.76
C ASP A 563 -58.60 -6.69 -28.21
N GLU A 564 -59.75 -6.02 -28.46
CA GLU A 564 -61.10 -6.51 -28.16
C GLU A 564 -61.34 -7.97 -28.62
N THR A 565 -60.63 -8.40 -29.67
CA THR A 565 -60.66 -9.77 -30.18
C THR A 565 -60.15 -10.84 -29.21
N THR A 566 -59.21 -10.52 -28.31
CA THR A 566 -58.68 -11.50 -27.33
C THR A 566 -59.74 -11.85 -26.28
N THR A 567 -60.42 -10.83 -25.77
CA THR A 567 -61.57 -10.94 -24.86
C THR A 567 -62.66 -11.81 -25.49
N GLU A 568 -63.04 -11.53 -26.74
CA GLU A 568 -64.03 -12.33 -27.48
C GLU A 568 -63.61 -13.79 -27.65
N PHE A 569 -62.35 -14.06 -28.00
CA PHE A 569 -61.85 -15.44 -28.13
C PHE A 569 -61.84 -16.18 -26.79
N LEU A 570 -61.54 -15.52 -25.68
CA LEU A 570 -61.63 -16.10 -24.34
C LEU A 570 -63.09 -16.40 -23.95
N GLU A 571 -64.04 -15.53 -24.30
CA GLU A 571 -65.48 -15.78 -24.09
C GLU A 571 -65.95 -17.00 -24.88
N GLN A 572 -65.59 -17.08 -26.16
CA GLN A 572 -65.92 -18.23 -27.00
C GLN A 572 -65.26 -19.50 -26.48
N ALA A 573 -63.99 -19.46 -26.10
CA ALA A 573 -63.31 -20.60 -25.49
C ALA A 573 -64.02 -21.07 -24.21
N SER A 574 -64.38 -20.13 -23.32
CA SER A 574 -65.10 -20.41 -22.08
C SER A 574 -66.48 -21.04 -22.33
N LYS A 575 -67.23 -20.50 -23.30
CA LYS A 575 -68.50 -21.05 -23.76
C LYS A 575 -68.34 -22.50 -24.23
N TYR A 576 -67.43 -22.76 -25.15
CA TYR A 576 -67.25 -24.10 -25.71
C TYR A 576 -66.71 -25.12 -24.70
N PHE A 577 -65.84 -24.73 -23.77
CA PHE A 577 -65.46 -25.64 -22.68
C PHE A 577 -66.62 -25.96 -21.73
N LYS A 578 -67.52 -25.01 -21.46
CA LYS A 578 -68.75 -25.29 -20.69
C LYS A 578 -69.67 -26.26 -21.42
N GLU A 579 -69.85 -26.08 -22.73
CA GLU A 579 -70.64 -27.00 -23.57
C GLU A 579 -70.03 -28.40 -23.62
N ALA A 580 -68.70 -28.51 -23.74
CA ALA A 580 -67.98 -29.79 -23.66
C ALA A 580 -68.20 -30.49 -22.30
N LEU A 581 -68.23 -29.71 -21.21
CA LEU A 581 -68.52 -30.20 -19.86
C LEU A 581 -70.00 -30.53 -19.63
N GLN A 582 -70.93 -30.01 -20.41
CA GLN A 582 -72.34 -30.42 -20.36
C GLN A 582 -72.56 -31.72 -21.15
N ASN A 583 -71.79 -31.94 -22.22
CA ASN A 583 -71.86 -33.10 -23.10
C ASN A 583 -70.83 -34.21 -22.77
N LYS A 584 -70.58 -34.47 -21.47
CA LYS A 584 -69.46 -35.30 -21.00
C LYS A 584 -69.44 -36.73 -21.55
N ASN A 585 -70.60 -37.32 -21.85
CA ASN A 585 -70.70 -38.69 -22.36
C ASN A 585 -70.07 -38.86 -23.75
N THR A 586 -69.83 -37.75 -24.46
CA THR A 586 -69.26 -37.71 -25.81
C THR A 586 -68.00 -36.85 -25.90
N CYS A 587 -67.45 -36.45 -24.74
CA CYS A 587 -66.20 -35.73 -24.62
C CYS A 587 -65.14 -36.71 -24.10
N SER A 588 -64.10 -36.92 -24.89
CA SER A 588 -62.98 -37.81 -24.57
C SER A 588 -62.12 -37.30 -23.40
N GLU A 589 -62.07 -35.98 -23.19
CA GLU A 589 -61.27 -35.35 -22.13
C GLU A 589 -62.06 -34.27 -21.36
N PRO A 590 -63.08 -34.66 -20.57
CA PRO A 590 -63.88 -33.71 -19.79
C PRO A 590 -63.06 -33.05 -18.67
N ASP A 591 -62.04 -33.72 -18.16
CA ASP A 591 -61.03 -33.17 -17.26
C ASP A 591 -60.14 -32.13 -17.97
N GLY A 592 -59.74 -32.38 -19.21
CA GLY A 592 -59.02 -31.45 -20.07
C GLY A 592 -59.83 -30.19 -20.41
N ALA A 593 -61.14 -30.34 -20.68
CA ALA A 593 -62.05 -29.20 -20.85
C ALA A 593 -62.14 -28.35 -19.57
N ALA A 594 -62.24 -28.99 -18.40
CA ALA A 594 -62.27 -28.29 -17.12
C ALA A 594 -60.96 -27.54 -16.85
N TRP A 595 -59.81 -28.12 -17.21
CA TRP A 595 -58.52 -27.47 -17.08
C TRP A 595 -58.36 -26.28 -18.02
N CYS A 596 -58.69 -26.45 -19.30
CA CYS A 596 -58.58 -25.37 -20.28
C CYS A 596 -59.56 -24.22 -19.98
N LEU A 597 -60.72 -24.49 -19.38
CA LEU A 597 -61.66 -23.47 -18.91
C LEU A 597 -61.00 -22.53 -17.89
N VAL A 598 -60.14 -23.03 -17.00
CA VAL A 598 -59.36 -22.18 -16.06
C VAL A 598 -58.46 -21.21 -16.83
N LYS A 599 -57.80 -21.72 -17.87
CA LYS A 599 -56.86 -20.95 -18.69
C LYS A 599 -57.54 -19.84 -19.52
N THR A 600 -58.88 -19.76 -19.56
CA THR A 600 -59.63 -18.70 -20.29
C THR A 600 -59.79 -17.39 -19.52
N GLY A 601 -59.50 -17.34 -18.23
CA GLY A 601 -59.55 -16.11 -17.45
C GLY A 601 -60.92 -15.47 -17.22
N MET A 602 -62.01 -15.80 -17.93
CA MET A 602 -63.35 -15.20 -17.75
C MET A 602 -64.27 -16.10 -16.90
N GLN A 603 -64.55 -15.83 -15.62
CA GLN A 603 -64.35 -14.61 -14.82
C GLN A 603 -63.12 -14.57 -13.90
N PRO A 604 -62.40 -13.43 -13.87
CA PRO A 604 -61.32 -13.10 -12.97
C PRO A 604 -61.66 -11.86 -12.11
N ASP A 605 -62.40 -12.00 -11.01
CA ASP A 605 -62.50 -10.88 -10.06
C ASP A 605 -61.43 -11.04 -8.98
N SER A 606 -60.21 -10.62 -9.34
CA SER A 606 -58.92 -10.79 -8.66
C SER A 606 -58.50 -12.24 -8.43
N LEU A 607 -57.46 -12.70 -9.15
CA LEU A 607 -56.75 -13.94 -8.86
C LEU A 607 -56.03 -13.79 -7.51
N SER A 608 -56.80 -13.85 -6.42
CA SER A 608 -56.23 -14.16 -5.13
C SER A 608 -55.79 -15.62 -5.17
N VAL A 609 -54.62 -15.88 -4.60
CA VAL A 609 -54.03 -17.20 -4.37
C VAL A 609 -55.07 -18.21 -3.84
N ASP A 610 -56.04 -17.74 -3.05
CA ASP A 610 -57.17 -18.51 -2.50
C ASP A 610 -58.14 -19.10 -3.54
N ARG A 611 -58.47 -18.35 -4.59
CA ARG A 611 -59.46 -18.80 -5.60
C ARG A 611 -58.85 -19.85 -6.51
N GLU A 612 -57.62 -19.63 -6.95
CA GLU A 612 -56.87 -20.58 -7.77
C GLU A 612 -56.64 -21.90 -6.99
N LYS A 613 -56.26 -21.79 -5.72
CA LYS A 613 -56.15 -22.93 -4.80
C LYS A 613 -57.47 -23.71 -4.70
N LYS A 614 -58.59 -23.02 -4.45
CA LYS A 614 -59.91 -23.66 -4.32
C LYS A 614 -60.30 -24.41 -5.60
N PHE A 615 -60.03 -23.81 -6.76
CA PHE A 615 -60.38 -24.40 -8.04
C PHE A 615 -59.51 -25.61 -8.40
N LEU A 616 -58.18 -25.49 -8.30
CA LEU A 616 -57.26 -26.60 -8.56
C LEU A 616 -57.51 -27.78 -7.59
N THR A 617 -57.81 -27.50 -6.32
CA THR A 617 -58.20 -28.53 -5.34
C THR A 617 -59.52 -29.23 -5.71
N MET A 618 -60.50 -28.47 -6.23
CA MET A 618 -61.75 -29.04 -6.75
C MET A 618 -61.49 -29.97 -7.95
N LEU A 619 -60.62 -29.58 -8.89
CA LEU A 619 -60.25 -30.42 -10.04
C LEU A 619 -59.61 -31.74 -9.57
N LEU A 620 -58.68 -31.67 -8.63
CA LEU A 620 -58.02 -32.85 -8.04
C LEU A 620 -59.02 -33.80 -7.36
N THR A 621 -60.05 -33.27 -6.70
CA THR A 621 -61.07 -34.09 -6.04
C THR A 621 -62.03 -34.73 -7.05
N LYS A 622 -62.40 -33.99 -8.09
CA LYS A 622 -63.39 -34.42 -9.09
C LYS A 622 -62.81 -35.37 -10.15
N TYR A 623 -61.53 -35.23 -10.47
CA TYR A 623 -60.83 -36.00 -11.49
C TYR A 623 -59.52 -36.59 -10.94
N PRO A 624 -59.58 -37.52 -9.97
CA PRO A 624 -58.39 -38.03 -9.28
C PRO A 624 -57.46 -38.87 -10.17
N GLN A 625 -57.95 -39.37 -11.30
CA GLN A 625 -57.18 -40.16 -12.28
C GLN A 625 -56.83 -39.36 -13.56
N SER A 626 -56.96 -38.02 -13.50
CA SER A 626 -56.65 -37.17 -14.65
C SER A 626 -55.16 -37.21 -15.00
N LYS A 627 -54.85 -37.21 -16.30
CA LYS A 627 -53.47 -37.03 -16.80
C LYS A 627 -52.89 -35.65 -16.49
N TYR A 628 -53.72 -34.64 -16.18
CA TYR A 628 -53.29 -33.28 -15.85
C TYR A 628 -52.99 -33.09 -14.35
N ARG A 629 -53.11 -34.14 -13.54
CA ARG A 629 -52.97 -34.09 -12.08
C ARG A 629 -51.60 -33.55 -11.64
N GLU A 630 -50.53 -33.92 -12.34
CA GLU A 630 -49.18 -33.41 -12.11
C GLU A 630 -49.12 -31.89 -12.32
N GLU A 631 -49.61 -31.40 -13.46
CA GLU A 631 -49.64 -29.98 -13.82
C GLU A 631 -50.49 -29.17 -12.82
N TRP A 632 -51.57 -29.74 -12.28
CA TRP A 632 -52.39 -29.08 -11.26
C TRP A 632 -51.69 -28.98 -9.91
N TYR A 633 -51.02 -30.04 -9.46
CA TYR A 633 -50.20 -30.00 -8.25
C TYR A 633 -49.01 -29.06 -8.39
N GLU A 634 -48.37 -29.03 -9.56
CA GLU A 634 -47.29 -28.10 -9.88
C GLU A 634 -47.77 -26.65 -9.76
N ASN A 635 -48.85 -26.29 -10.45
CA ASN A 635 -49.41 -24.94 -10.36
C ASN A 635 -49.84 -24.60 -8.92
N LEU A 636 -50.47 -25.52 -8.19
CA LEU A 636 -50.75 -25.31 -6.76
C LEU A 636 -49.48 -25.05 -5.95
N ALA A 637 -48.45 -25.89 -6.12
CA ALA A 637 -47.23 -25.79 -5.35
C ALA A 637 -46.52 -24.45 -5.59
N PHE A 638 -46.37 -24.04 -6.86
CA PHE A 638 -45.73 -22.79 -7.25
C PHE A 638 -46.56 -21.55 -6.92
N THR A 639 -47.86 -21.54 -7.21
CA THR A 639 -48.75 -20.40 -6.89
C THR A 639 -48.77 -20.11 -5.38
N LEU A 640 -48.73 -21.15 -4.54
CA LEU A 640 -48.69 -21.01 -3.08
C LEU A 640 -47.31 -20.68 -2.52
N ALA A 641 -46.22 -20.93 -3.26
CA ALA A 641 -44.86 -20.72 -2.77
C ALA A 641 -44.51 -19.24 -2.53
N PHE A 642 -45.16 -18.32 -3.25
CA PHE A 642 -44.90 -16.88 -3.18
C PHE A 642 -45.65 -16.16 -2.06
N ASP A 643 -46.54 -16.83 -1.33
CA ASP A 643 -47.31 -16.25 -0.23
C ASP A 643 -46.91 -16.92 1.09
N GLU A 644 -46.36 -16.13 2.02
CA GLU A 644 -45.90 -16.62 3.34
C GLU A 644 -47.00 -17.35 4.11
N ARG A 645 -48.28 -17.01 3.88
CA ARG A 645 -49.43 -17.66 4.52
C ARG A 645 -49.58 -19.13 4.13
N TYR A 646 -49.12 -19.50 2.93
CA TYR A 646 -49.33 -20.81 2.32
C TYR A 646 -48.06 -21.65 2.16
N GLN A 647 -46.92 -21.23 2.74
CA GLN A 647 -45.66 -21.99 2.62
C GLN A 647 -45.79 -23.44 3.10
N LYS A 648 -46.58 -23.69 4.16
CA LYS A 648 -46.80 -25.04 4.68
C LYS A 648 -47.58 -25.92 3.69
N GLU A 649 -48.61 -25.38 3.04
CA GLU A 649 -49.36 -26.13 2.02
C GLU A 649 -48.57 -26.27 0.72
N SER A 650 -47.84 -25.24 0.29
CA SER A 650 -46.91 -25.32 -0.85
C SER A 650 -45.92 -26.47 -0.65
N ARG A 651 -45.32 -26.57 0.55
CA ARG A 651 -44.44 -27.70 0.92
C ARG A 651 -45.15 -29.05 0.80
N GLN A 652 -46.40 -29.16 1.23
CA GLN A 652 -47.17 -30.41 1.11
C GLN A 652 -47.41 -30.81 -0.36
N TYR A 653 -47.71 -29.85 -1.23
CA TYR A 653 -47.90 -30.15 -2.65
C TYR A 653 -46.58 -30.51 -3.35
N PHE A 654 -45.47 -29.83 -3.01
CA PHE A 654 -44.14 -30.26 -3.48
C PHE A 654 -43.76 -31.65 -2.94
N GLU A 655 -44.15 -32.00 -1.73
CA GLU A 655 -43.96 -33.35 -1.18
C GLU A 655 -44.73 -34.42 -1.97
N ILE A 656 -45.98 -34.12 -2.37
CA ILE A 656 -46.77 -34.98 -3.25
C ILE A 656 -46.07 -35.16 -4.59
N LEU A 657 -45.62 -34.05 -5.21
CA LEU A 657 -44.88 -34.09 -6.49
C LEU A 657 -43.62 -34.96 -6.40
N VAL A 658 -42.86 -34.83 -5.32
CA VAL A 658 -41.63 -35.61 -5.09
C VAL A 658 -41.89 -37.10 -4.81
N ASN A 659 -43.05 -37.44 -4.24
CA ASN A 659 -43.37 -38.82 -3.89
C ASN A 659 -44.05 -39.59 -5.02
N GLU A 660 -44.96 -38.94 -5.75
CA GLU A 660 -45.81 -39.59 -6.76
C GLU A 660 -45.25 -39.50 -8.19
N TYR A 661 -44.45 -38.48 -8.52
CA TYR A 661 -44.03 -38.19 -9.91
C TYR A 661 -42.51 -38.30 -10.13
N LYS A 662 -41.93 -39.45 -9.74
CA LYS A 662 -40.47 -39.69 -9.81
C LYS A 662 -39.92 -39.82 -11.23
N ASP A 663 -40.75 -40.30 -12.16
CA ASP A 663 -40.37 -40.49 -13.57
C ASP A 663 -40.59 -39.23 -14.41
N SER A 664 -41.09 -38.15 -13.80
CA SER A 664 -41.30 -36.88 -14.49
C SER A 664 -39.97 -36.25 -14.93
N PRO A 665 -39.88 -35.69 -16.15
CA PRO A 665 -38.71 -34.90 -16.55
C PRO A 665 -38.49 -33.66 -15.65
N LYS A 666 -39.53 -33.19 -14.94
CA LYS A 666 -39.48 -32.07 -14.00
C LYS A 666 -39.12 -32.48 -12.57
N TYR A 667 -38.95 -33.78 -12.31
CA TYR A 667 -38.66 -34.31 -10.98
C TYR A 667 -37.49 -33.61 -10.25
N PRO A 668 -36.36 -33.27 -10.92
CA PRO A 668 -35.28 -32.54 -10.27
C PRO A 668 -35.69 -31.14 -9.78
N GLU A 669 -36.57 -30.46 -10.51
CA GLU A 669 -37.10 -29.13 -10.14
C GLU A 669 -38.03 -29.25 -8.92
N TYR A 670 -38.84 -30.31 -8.85
CA TYR A 670 -39.68 -30.60 -7.68
C TYR A 670 -38.84 -30.87 -6.43
N LEU A 671 -37.79 -31.70 -6.55
CA LEU A 671 -36.84 -31.96 -5.47
C LEU A 671 -36.16 -30.68 -4.99
N LEU A 672 -35.71 -29.81 -5.90
CA LEU A 672 -35.03 -28.57 -5.55
C LEU A 672 -35.92 -27.63 -4.75
N ASN A 673 -37.15 -27.41 -5.23
CA ASN A 673 -38.09 -26.49 -4.56
C ASN A 673 -38.56 -27.04 -3.22
N TYR A 674 -38.82 -28.34 -3.12
CA TYR A 674 -39.10 -29.00 -1.84
C TYR A 674 -37.93 -28.82 -0.85
N ALA A 675 -36.70 -29.09 -1.28
CA ALA A 675 -35.51 -28.92 -0.44
C ALA A 675 -35.33 -27.48 0.06
N LYS A 676 -35.55 -26.48 -0.80
CA LYS A 676 -35.51 -25.06 -0.43
C LYS A 676 -36.55 -24.71 0.64
N LEU A 677 -37.79 -25.20 0.51
CA LEU A 677 -38.86 -24.94 1.47
C LEU A 677 -38.64 -25.61 2.84
N ILE A 678 -37.95 -26.75 2.89
CA ILE A 678 -37.69 -27.45 4.16
C ILE A 678 -36.38 -27.03 4.83
N LYS A 679 -35.46 -26.37 4.11
CA LYS A 679 -34.10 -26.01 4.58
C LYS A 679 -34.09 -25.30 5.93
N SER A 680 -35.03 -24.39 6.19
CA SER A 680 -35.12 -23.68 7.47
C SER A 680 -35.63 -24.53 8.64
N THR A 681 -36.34 -25.63 8.34
CA THR A 681 -36.96 -26.52 9.32
C THR A 681 -36.19 -27.83 9.54
N ASP A 682 -35.52 -28.33 8.50
CA ASP A 682 -34.81 -29.60 8.47
C ASP A 682 -33.66 -29.51 7.45
N THR A 683 -32.56 -28.90 7.90
CA THR A 683 -31.40 -28.61 7.06
C THR A 683 -30.73 -29.89 6.54
N ASP A 684 -30.67 -30.95 7.34
CA ASP A 684 -29.98 -32.20 6.99
C ASP A 684 -30.73 -32.91 5.86
N LYS A 685 -32.06 -33.03 5.97
CA LYS A 685 -32.89 -33.60 4.89
C LYS A 685 -32.82 -32.76 3.62
N ALA A 686 -32.82 -31.43 3.73
CA ALA A 686 -32.65 -30.54 2.57
C ALA A 686 -31.30 -30.77 1.89
N LEU A 687 -30.22 -30.90 2.67
CA LEU A 687 -28.87 -31.10 2.17
C LEU A 687 -28.72 -32.45 1.46
N ASP A 688 -29.32 -33.52 1.99
CA ASP A 688 -29.34 -34.83 1.33
C ASP A 688 -30.06 -34.78 -0.02
N ILE A 689 -31.18 -34.05 -0.08
CA ILE A 689 -31.88 -33.85 -1.36
C ILE A 689 -31.02 -33.04 -2.33
N PHE A 690 -30.37 -31.95 -1.90
CA PHE A 690 -29.49 -31.19 -2.79
C PHE A 690 -28.31 -32.03 -3.30
N LYS A 691 -27.69 -32.85 -2.45
CA LYS A 691 -26.64 -33.80 -2.85
C LYS A 691 -27.16 -34.82 -3.86
N LYS A 692 -28.36 -35.37 -3.63
CA LYS A 692 -29.02 -36.29 -4.57
C LYS A 692 -29.21 -35.66 -5.94
N ILE A 693 -29.74 -34.43 -6.00
CA ILE A 693 -29.91 -33.69 -7.26
C ILE A 693 -28.56 -33.54 -7.98
N ALA A 694 -27.52 -33.11 -7.26
CA ALA A 694 -26.21 -32.87 -7.84
C ALA A 694 -25.51 -34.15 -8.36
N LEU A 695 -25.76 -35.31 -7.75
CA LEU A 695 -25.17 -36.59 -8.12
C LEU A 695 -25.95 -37.31 -9.23
N GLU A 696 -27.27 -37.45 -9.08
CA GLU A 696 -28.10 -38.27 -9.96
C GLU A 696 -28.64 -37.49 -11.17
N TYR A 697 -28.89 -36.19 -11.02
CA TYR A 697 -29.51 -35.35 -12.05
C TYR A 697 -28.54 -34.28 -12.55
N ALA A 698 -27.30 -34.72 -12.75
CA ALA A 698 -26.14 -33.88 -12.92
C ALA A 698 -26.28 -32.86 -14.10
N ASN A 699 -27.07 -33.18 -15.13
CA ASN A 699 -27.30 -32.32 -16.30
C ASN A 699 -28.61 -31.51 -16.23
N ALA A 700 -29.40 -31.64 -15.17
CA ALA A 700 -30.62 -30.87 -14.99
C ALA A 700 -30.31 -29.43 -14.51
N HIS A 701 -31.14 -28.47 -14.91
CA HIS A 701 -31.04 -27.08 -14.43
C HIS A 701 -30.99 -26.98 -12.90
N ALA A 702 -31.77 -27.84 -12.23
CA ALA A 702 -31.82 -27.93 -10.77
C ALA A 702 -30.47 -28.28 -10.11
N ALA A 703 -29.59 -29.01 -10.78
CA ALA A 703 -28.31 -29.45 -10.22
C ALA A 703 -27.34 -28.29 -9.96
N VAL A 704 -27.44 -27.20 -10.73
CA VAL A 704 -26.61 -26.01 -10.56
C VAL A 704 -26.91 -25.34 -9.22
N SER A 705 -28.20 -25.07 -8.98
CA SER A 705 -28.68 -24.49 -7.71
C SER A 705 -28.37 -25.43 -6.54
N ALA A 706 -28.64 -26.73 -6.68
CA ALA A 706 -28.38 -27.70 -5.62
C ALA A 706 -26.89 -27.79 -5.25
N LEU A 707 -25.99 -27.80 -6.23
CA LEU A 707 -24.54 -27.82 -5.97
C LEU A 707 -24.07 -26.53 -5.27
N PHE A 708 -24.61 -25.37 -5.66
CA PHE A 708 -24.31 -24.10 -5.02
C PHE A 708 -24.79 -24.05 -3.56
N GLU A 709 -25.99 -24.55 -3.28
CA GLU A 709 -26.54 -24.63 -1.91
C GLU A 709 -25.69 -25.53 -1.00
N VAL A 710 -25.24 -26.69 -1.52
CA VAL A 710 -24.34 -27.59 -0.76
C VAL A 710 -22.99 -26.92 -0.50
N ALA A 711 -22.41 -26.25 -1.49
CA ALA A 711 -21.14 -25.54 -1.33
C ALA A 711 -21.25 -24.38 -0.33
N SER A 712 -22.34 -23.61 -0.40
CA SER A 712 -22.63 -22.49 0.51
C SER A 712 -22.82 -22.98 1.95
N TYR A 713 -23.51 -24.12 2.15
CA TYR A 713 -23.65 -24.73 3.46
C TYR A 713 -22.29 -25.11 4.06
N TYR A 714 -21.41 -25.76 3.30
CA TYR A 714 -20.06 -26.07 3.78
C TYR A 714 -19.25 -24.81 4.09
N GLU A 715 -19.41 -23.74 3.30
CA GLU A 715 -18.80 -22.44 3.58
C GLU A 715 -19.29 -21.83 4.91
N GLU A 716 -20.60 -21.83 5.15
CA GLU A 716 -21.22 -21.34 6.40
C GLU A 716 -20.74 -22.13 7.63
N GLN A 717 -20.56 -23.45 7.49
CA GLN A 717 -19.99 -24.31 8.53
C GLN A 717 -18.46 -24.22 8.65
N LYS A 718 -17.82 -23.34 7.86
CA LYS A 718 -16.35 -23.17 7.80
C LYS A 718 -15.59 -24.42 7.36
N MET A 719 -16.26 -25.34 6.67
CA MET A 719 -15.70 -26.53 6.03
C MET A 719 -15.14 -26.16 4.65
N TYR A 720 -14.06 -25.38 4.66
CA TYR A 720 -13.55 -24.72 3.44
C TYR A 720 -13.00 -25.70 2.40
N THR A 721 -12.48 -26.86 2.81
CA THR A 721 -11.92 -27.85 1.87
C THR A 721 -13.00 -28.40 0.94
N GLU A 722 -14.11 -28.83 1.52
CA GLU A 722 -15.28 -29.37 0.84
C GLU A 722 -15.95 -28.28 -0.01
N ALA A 723 -16.11 -27.07 0.54
CA ALA A 723 -16.66 -25.94 -0.19
C ALA A 723 -15.83 -25.61 -1.44
N LYS A 724 -14.49 -25.54 -1.32
CA LYS A 724 -13.58 -25.29 -2.46
C LYS A 724 -13.72 -26.34 -3.56
N GLN A 725 -13.74 -27.63 -3.21
CA GLN A 725 -13.87 -28.70 -4.19
C GLN A 725 -15.18 -28.58 -4.99
N LEU A 726 -16.28 -28.28 -4.31
CA LEU A 726 -17.60 -28.13 -4.94
C LEU A 726 -17.67 -26.86 -5.80
N TYR A 727 -17.13 -25.73 -5.33
CA TYR A 727 -17.07 -24.50 -6.11
C TYR A 727 -16.18 -24.64 -7.35
N SER A 728 -15.00 -25.28 -7.24
CA SER A 728 -14.16 -25.59 -8.40
C SER A 728 -14.86 -26.51 -9.40
N ARG A 729 -15.61 -27.50 -8.92
CA ARG A 729 -16.42 -28.38 -9.79
C ARG A 729 -17.52 -27.59 -10.51
N LEU A 730 -18.17 -26.63 -9.83
CA LEU A 730 -19.18 -25.76 -10.41
C LEU A 730 -18.57 -24.89 -11.51
N ILE A 731 -17.44 -24.23 -11.23
CA ILE A 731 -16.73 -23.38 -12.20
C ILE A 731 -16.33 -24.17 -13.45
N ASN A 732 -15.73 -25.35 -13.29
CA ASN A 732 -15.25 -26.14 -14.43
C ASN A 732 -16.39 -26.72 -15.26
N ARG A 733 -17.48 -27.16 -14.62
CA ARG A 733 -18.61 -27.80 -15.30
C ARG A 733 -19.50 -26.79 -16.02
N TYR A 734 -19.74 -25.64 -15.40
CA TYR A 734 -20.63 -24.61 -15.90
C TYR A 734 -19.85 -23.35 -16.28
N TYR A 735 -18.66 -23.54 -16.86
CA TYR A 735 -17.71 -22.47 -17.19
C TYR A 735 -18.28 -21.35 -18.06
N TYR A 736 -19.39 -21.62 -18.76
CA TYR A 736 -20.12 -20.69 -19.60
C TYR A 736 -21.15 -19.81 -18.85
N SER A 737 -21.49 -20.18 -17.62
CA SER A 737 -22.59 -19.53 -16.88
C SER A 737 -22.13 -18.39 -15.98
N ASP A 738 -23.03 -17.43 -15.76
CA ASP A 738 -22.91 -16.40 -14.72
C ASP A 738 -22.74 -16.96 -13.31
N VAL A 739 -23.23 -18.18 -13.07
CA VAL A 739 -23.02 -18.86 -11.79
C VAL A 739 -21.53 -19.16 -11.61
N ALA A 740 -20.82 -19.63 -12.64
CA ALA A 740 -19.39 -19.86 -12.56
C ALA A 740 -18.61 -18.57 -12.26
N GLU A 741 -18.96 -17.44 -12.89
CA GLU A 741 -18.33 -16.15 -12.57
C GLU A 741 -18.56 -15.72 -11.12
N ARG A 742 -19.79 -15.83 -10.61
CA ARG A 742 -20.08 -15.56 -9.19
C ARG A 742 -19.34 -16.53 -8.26
N THR A 743 -19.26 -17.80 -8.62
CA THR A 743 -18.56 -18.82 -7.83
C THR A 743 -17.05 -18.60 -7.79
N LYS A 744 -16.43 -18.09 -8.86
CA LYS A 744 -15.03 -17.69 -8.84
C LYS A 744 -14.78 -16.67 -7.72
N LYS A 745 -15.66 -15.67 -7.54
CA LYS A 745 -15.55 -14.69 -6.45
C LYS A 745 -15.59 -15.33 -5.06
N SER A 746 -16.57 -16.21 -4.84
CA SER A 746 -16.69 -16.97 -3.59
C SER A 746 -15.43 -17.80 -3.32
N LEU A 747 -14.87 -18.46 -4.34
CA LEU A 747 -13.67 -19.28 -4.21
C LEU A 747 -12.45 -18.44 -3.78
N GLY A 748 -12.22 -17.28 -4.41
CA GLY A 748 -11.15 -16.35 -4.02
C GLY A 748 -11.27 -15.88 -2.57
N ARG A 749 -12.49 -15.54 -2.12
CA ARG A 749 -12.78 -15.23 -0.71
C ARG A 749 -12.45 -16.40 0.22
N ILE A 750 -12.83 -17.62 -0.15
CA ILE A 750 -12.62 -18.82 0.69
C ILE A 750 -11.15 -19.14 0.88
N TYR A 751 -10.32 -18.97 -0.14
CA TYR A 751 -8.86 -19.13 0.04
C TYR A 751 -8.32 -18.21 1.14
N VAL A 752 -8.77 -16.95 1.19
CA VAL A 752 -8.41 -16.02 2.27
C VAL A 752 -8.96 -16.47 3.63
N LEU A 753 -10.22 -16.93 3.69
CA LEU A 753 -10.83 -17.39 4.94
C LEU A 753 -10.22 -18.69 5.48
N ALA A 754 -9.70 -19.55 4.60
CA ALA A 754 -8.96 -20.77 4.92
C ALA A 754 -7.51 -20.51 5.35
N GLY A 755 -7.00 -19.28 5.18
CA GLY A 755 -5.59 -18.94 5.44
C GLY A 755 -4.62 -19.33 4.32
N GLU A 756 -5.14 -19.73 3.16
CA GLU A 756 -4.38 -20.11 1.95
C GLU A 756 -4.11 -18.87 1.10
N TYR A 757 -3.30 -17.96 1.64
CA TYR A 757 -3.13 -16.62 1.09
C TYR A 757 -2.39 -16.57 -0.26
N GLU A 758 -1.47 -17.49 -0.52
CA GLU A 758 -0.77 -17.54 -1.81
C GLU A 758 -1.71 -17.92 -2.95
N GLN A 759 -2.54 -18.95 -2.74
CA GLN A 759 -3.58 -19.38 -3.68
C GLN A 759 -4.63 -18.28 -3.88
N ALA A 760 -5.00 -17.56 -2.81
CA ALA A 760 -5.88 -16.40 -2.93
C ALA A 760 -5.29 -15.32 -3.85
N ILE A 761 -4.00 -15.01 -3.72
CA ILE A 761 -3.33 -14.01 -4.57
C ILE A 761 -3.29 -14.49 -6.02
N GLU A 762 -2.86 -15.74 -6.27
CA GLU A 762 -2.80 -16.33 -7.61
C GLU A 762 -4.15 -16.27 -8.32
N PHE A 763 -5.25 -16.46 -7.57
CA PHE A 763 -6.59 -16.43 -8.10
C PHE A 763 -7.16 -15.02 -8.28
N LEU A 764 -6.95 -14.12 -7.32
CA LEU A 764 -7.56 -12.78 -7.30
C LEU A 764 -6.78 -11.76 -8.16
N LEU A 765 -5.45 -11.83 -8.16
CA LEU A 765 -4.60 -10.84 -8.82
C LEU A 765 -4.82 -10.73 -10.34
N PRO A 766 -5.00 -11.83 -11.12
CA PRO A 766 -5.24 -11.73 -12.56
C PRO A 766 -6.51 -10.96 -12.93
N ARG A 767 -7.50 -10.92 -12.02
CA ARG A 767 -8.74 -10.15 -12.17
C ARG A 767 -8.52 -8.64 -11.97
N LEU A 768 -7.41 -8.26 -11.33
CA LEU A 768 -7.00 -6.89 -11.03
C LEU A 768 -5.78 -6.51 -11.88
N THR A 769 -5.91 -6.65 -13.20
CA THR A 769 -4.85 -6.34 -14.17
C THR A 769 -5.13 -5.07 -14.99
N SER A 770 -6.22 -4.36 -14.68
CA SER A 770 -6.55 -3.12 -15.40
C SER A 770 -5.42 -2.09 -15.25
N PRO A 771 -4.93 -1.52 -16.36
CA PRO A 771 -3.94 -0.45 -16.36
C PRO A 771 -4.38 0.79 -15.58
N PHE A 772 -5.68 0.96 -15.35
CA PHE A 772 -6.23 2.10 -14.61
C PHE A 772 -5.90 2.07 -13.12
N LEU A 773 -5.53 0.90 -12.55
CA LEU A 773 -5.24 0.71 -11.11
C LEU A 773 -4.23 1.72 -10.52
N HIS A 774 -3.34 2.25 -11.35
CA HIS A 774 -2.33 3.21 -10.95
C HIS A 774 -2.77 4.68 -11.10
N ASP A 775 -3.95 4.92 -11.67
CA ASP A 775 -4.53 6.24 -11.88
C ASP A 775 -5.78 6.42 -11.03
N TYR A 776 -5.71 7.36 -10.08
CA TYR A 776 -6.77 7.59 -9.10
C TYR A 776 -8.12 7.95 -9.75
N LEU A 777 -8.12 8.82 -10.77
CA LEU A 777 -9.34 9.28 -11.41
C LEU A 777 -9.95 8.17 -12.27
N LEU A 778 -9.14 7.52 -13.10
CA LEU A 778 -9.65 6.47 -14.00
C LEU A 778 -10.12 5.24 -13.22
N THR A 779 -9.43 4.85 -12.14
CA THR A 779 -9.91 3.79 -11.24
C THR A 779 -11.30 4.14 -10.71
N ARG A 780 -11.50 5.35 -10.20
CA ARG A 780 -12.80 5.74 -9.62
C ARG A 780 -13.94 5.79 -10.64
N GLU A 781 -13.65 6.19 -11.89
CA GLU A 781 -14.67 6.30 -12.93
C GLU A 781 -15.01 4.97 -13.62
N TYR A 782 -14.04 4.07 -13.77
CA TYR A 782 -14.20 2.87 -14.60
C TYR A 782 -14.03 1.55 -13.87
N MET A 783 -13.53 1.53 -12.63
CA MET A 783 -13.42 0.27 -11.91
C MET A 783 -14.82 -0.22 -11.55
N PRO A 784 -15.24 -1.41 -12.02
CA PRO A 784 -16.57 -1.88 -11.75
C PRO A 784 -16.69 -2.30 -10.28
N ALA A 785 -17.85 -1.97 -9.69
CA ALA A 785 -18.10 -2.14 -8.25
C ALA A 785 -17.99 -3.59 -7.78
N ASP A 786 -18.14 -4.52 -8.72
CA ASP A 786 -18.11 -5.95 -8.50
C ASP A 786 -16.68 -6.48 -8.26
N LEU A 787 -15.63 -5.68 -8.49
CA LEU A 787 -14.22 -5.99 -8.18
C LEU A 787 -13.76 -5.47 -6.81
N TYR A 788 -14.60 -4.70 -6.11
CA TYR A 788 -14.20 -4.05 -4.86
C TYR A 788 -13.90 -5.10 -3.77
N ASP A 789 -14.67 -6.17 -3.72
CA ASP A 789 -14.47 -7.24 -2.75
C ASP A 789 -13.15 -7.98 -3.01
N GLU A 790 -12.81 -8.24 -4.27
CA GLU A 790 -11.55 -8.85 -4.67
C GLU A 790 -10.34 -8.02 -4.21
N ILE A 791 -10.41 -6.69 -4.32
CA ILE A 791 -9.37 -5.76 -3.82
C ILE A 791 -9.20 -5.91 -2.31
N TYR A 792 -10.31 -5.96 -1.57
CA TYR A 792 -10.29 -6.14 -0.11
C TYR A 792 -9.71 -7.51 0.29
N PHE A 793 -10.16 -8.59 -0.34
CA PHE A 793 -9.66 -9.94 -0.04
C PHE A 793 -8.19 -10.11 -0.45
N LEU A 794 -7.76 -9.49 -1.56
CA LEU A 794 -6.36 -9.46 -1.94
C LEU A 794 -5.50 -8.69 -0.92
N ALA A 795 -6.00 -7.55 -0.41
CA ALA A 795 -5.33 -6.82 0.65
C ALA A 795 -5.17 -7.65 1.93
N ARG A 796 -6.20 -8.43 2.29
CA ARG A 796 -6.15 -9.37 3.41
C ARG A 796 -5.16 -10.50 3.17
N ALA A 797 -5.11 -11.05 1.96
CA ALA A 797 -4.16 -12.11 1.61
C ALA A 797 -2.71 -11.61 1.73
N TYR A 798 -2.41 -10.40 1.24
CA TYR A 798 -1.10 -9.79 1.45
C TYR A 798 -0.80 -9.58 2.94
N HIS A 799 -1.75 -9.05 3.71
CA HIS A 799 -1.53 -8.86 5.15
C HIS A 799 -1.29 -10.18 5.88
N GLY A 800 -2.00 -11.26 5.52
CA GLY A 800 -1.81 -12.59 6.09
C GLY A 800 -0.46 -13.24 5.79
N LEU A 801 0.26 -12.77 4.77
CA LEU A 801 1.64 -13.16 4.43
C LEU A 801 2.69 -12.17 4.95
N ASP A 802 2.32 -11.27 5.88
CA ASP A 802 3.17 -10.18 6.40
C ASP A 802 3.71 -9.23 5.29
N ARG A 803 3.01 -9.18 4.14
CA ARG A 803 3.32 -8.32 2.99
C ARG A 803 2.64 -6.96 3.14
N ASP A 804 2.89 -6.29 4.26
CA ASP A 804 2.14 -5.11 4.71
C ASP A 804 2.16 -3.93 3.73
N LYS A 805 3.23 -3.74 2.95
CA LYS A 805 3.29 -2.65 1.95
C LYS A 805 2.22 -2.87 0.89
N GLN A 806 2.20 -4.07 0.29
CA GLN A 806 1.20 -4.45 -0.72
C GLN A 806 -0.21 -4.44 -0.13
N ALA A 807 -0.36 -4.93 1.11
CA ALA A 807 -1.64 -4.87 1.82
C ALA A 807 -2.17 -3.44 1.97
N LEU A 808 -1.33 -2.51 2.45
CA LEU A 808 -1.70 -1.11 2.60
C LEU A 808 -2.03 -0.44 1.26
N ASP A 809 -1.32 -0.76 0.18
CA ASP A 809 -1.60 -0.23 -1.15
C ASP A 809 -2.98 -0.70 -1.65
N MET A 810 -3.29 -1.99 -1.50
CA MET A 810 -4.60 -2.54 -1.85
C MET A 810 -5.73 -2.02 -0.95
N TYR A 811 -5.51 -1.86 0.35
CA TYR A 811 -6.50 -1.27 1.27
C TYR A 811 -6.78 0.20 0.93
N ARG A 812 -5.76 0.98 0.56
CA ARG A 812 -5.95 2.35 0.07
C ARG A 812 -6.76 2.37 -1.22
N LEU A 813 -6.42 1.49 -2.16
CA LEU A 813 -7.18 1.35 -3.39
C LEU A 813 -8.65 1.03 -3.10
N TYR A 814 -8.94 0.11 -2.18
CA TYR A 814 -10.30 -0.20 -1.73
C TYR A 814 -11.02 1.04 -1.19
N LEU A 815 -10.41 1.77 -0.26
CA LEU A 815 -11.01 2.97 0.31
C LEU A 815 -11.24 4.09 -0.72
N ASN A 816 -10.47 4.11 -1.81
CA ASN A 816 -10.64 5.06 -2.90
C ASN A 816 -11.89 4.76 -3.74
N VAL A 817 -12.09 3.48 -4.11
CA VAL A 817 -13.19 3.07 -5.00
C VAL A 817 -14.50 2.80 -4.23
N ALA A 818 -14.38 2.37 -2.97
CA ALA A 818 -15.48 1.94 -2.12
C ALA A 818 -15.57 2.81 -0.85
N VAL A 819 -15.82 4.12 -1.00
CA VAL A 819 -15.86 5.10 0.11
C VAL A 819 -16.84 4.72 1.23
N SER A 820 -17.95 4.05 0.88
CA SER A 820 -18.94 3.52 1.81
C SER A 820 -19.27 2.04 1.52
N GLY A 821 -18.29 1.28 1.03
CA GLY A 821 -18.43 -0.15 0.74
C GLY A 821 -18.54 -1.02 2.00
N GLN A 822 -19.00 -2.26 1.83
CA GLN A 822 -19.24 -3.23 2.90
C GLN A 822 -18.02 -3.48 3.80
N HIS A 823 -16.80 -3.35 3.27
CA HIS A 823 -15.54 -3.62 3.99
C HIS A 823 -14.77 -2.35 4.36
N THR A 824 -15.36 -1.16 4.23
CA THR A 824 -14.68 0.12 4.50
C THR A 824 -14.19 0.21 5.93
N GLU A 825 -15.04 -0.20 6.88
CA GLU A 825 -14.72 -0.14 8.30
C GLU A 825 -13.65 -1.19 8.68
N GLN A 826 -13.79 -2.42 8.20
CA GLN A 826 -12.80 -3.49 8.35
C GLN A 826 -11.45 -3.09 7.76
N THR A 827 -11.45 -2.44 6.60
CA THR A 827 -10.25 -1.94 5.94
C THR A 827 -9.53 -0.93 6.81
N LYS A 828 -10.23 0.10 7.30
CA LYS A 828 -9.66 1.10 8.23
C LYS A 828 -9.11 0.46 9.50
N PHE A 829 -9.84 -0.50 10.07
CA PHE A 829 -9.41 -1.25 11.25
C PHE A 829 -8.13 -2.06 10.99
N ASN A 830 -8.07 -2.82 9.88
CA ASN A 830 -6.90 -3.62 9.51
C ASN A 830 -5.68 -2.73 9.21
N MET A 831 -5.86 -1.60 8.52
CA MET A 831 -4.79 -0.62 8.34
C MET A 831 -4.31 -0.08 9.70
N GLY A 832 -5.22 0.25 10.61
CA GLY A 832 -4.90 0.67 11.98
C GLY A 832 -4.05 -0.36 12.73
N LYS A 833 -4.38 -1.66 12.59
CA LYS A 833 -3.58 -2.76 13.17
C LYS A 833 -2.18 -2.84 12.58
N ILE A 834 -2.04 -2.83 11.25
CA ILE A 834 -0.73 -2.84 10.58
C ILE A 834 0.15 -1.68 11.12
N TYR A 835 -0.41 -0.49 11.23
CA TYR A 835 0.31 0.67 11.77
C TYR A 835 0.63 0.54 13.26
N PHE A 836 -0.24 -0.09 14.05
CA PHE A 836 0.01 -0.34 15.47
C PHE A 836 1.16 -1.34 15.67
N ASP A 837 1.17 -2.43 14.89
CA ASP A 837 2.18 -3.49 14.95
C ASP A 837 3.56 -2.99 14.50
N LYS A 838 3.60 -1.99 13.61
CA LYS A 838 4.82 -1.27 13.20
C LYS A 838 5.28 -0.17 14.18
N ASP A 839 4.71 -0.09 15.38
CA ASP A 839 4.95 0.94 16.40
C ASP A 839 4.63 2.38 15.93
N GLN A 840 3.85 2.54 14.86
CA GLN A 840 3.38 3.83 14.33
C GLN A 840 2.08 4.24 15.03
N LYS A 841 2.11 4.31 16.36
CA LYS A 841 0.93 4.44 17.23
C LYS A 841 0.03 5.64 16.91
N ARG A 842 0.58 6.80 16.52
CA ARG A 842 -0.22 7.98 16.16
C ARG A 842 -1.02 7.79 14.86
N VAL A 843 -0.45 7.10 13.88
CA VAL A 843 -1.12 6.81 12.60
C VAL A 843 -2.24 5.80 12.83
N ALA A 844 -1.93 4.73 13.57
CA ALA A 844 -2.90 3.72 13.98
C ALA A 844 -4.10 4.35 14.70
N LEU A 845 -3.84 5.30 15.61
CA LEU A 845 -4.87 6.03 16.35
C LEU A 845 -5.86 6.76 15.43
N ASP A 846 -5.37 7.40 14.37
CA ASP A 846 -6.22 8.14 13.43
C ASP A 846 -7.13 7.18 12.65
N PHE A 847 -6.59 6.04 12.18
CA PHE A 847 -7.42 5.00 11.56
C PHE A 847 -8.47 4.45 12.52
N PHE A 848 -8.10 4.04 13.73
CA PHE A 848 -9.06 3.47 14.69
C PHE A 848 -10.17 4.47 15.08
N LYS A 849 -9.88 5.77 15.17
CA LYS A 849 -10.90 6.79 15.44
C LYS A 849 -12.00 6.83 14.36
N THR A 850 -11.68 6.48 13.12
CA THR A 850 -12.66 6.47 12.02
C THR A 850 -13.56 5.24 11.98
N VAL A 851 -13.34 4.25 12.85
CA VAL A 851 -14.09 2.98 12.98
C VAL A 851 -15.21 3.10 14.03
N SER A 852 -15.81 4.28 14.22
CA SER A 852 -16.69 4.57 15.36
C SER A 852 -18.18 4.67 14.98
N GLY A 853 -18.91 3.56 15.10
CA GLY A 853 -20.38 3.50 15.03
C GLY A 853 -21.00 2.76 16.23
N PRO A 854 -22.19 3.14 16.74
CA PRO A 854 -22.81 2.50 17.90
C PRO A 854 -23.19 1.03 17.69
N ASP A 855 -23.38 0.58 16.45
CA ASP A 855 -23.82 -0.78 16.09
C ASP A 855 -22.72 -1.65 15.43
N SER A 856 -21.50 -1.14 15.28
CA SER A 856 -20.40 -1.90 14.67
C SER A 856 -19.76 -2.89 15.63
N ALA A 857 -19.57 -4.13 15.16
CA ALA A 857 -18.86 -5.18 15.88
C ALA A 857 -17.39 -4.80 16.20
N LEU A 858 -16.78 -3.88 15.41
CA LEU A 858 -15.38 -3.48 15.54
C LEU A 858 -15.16 -2.26 16.44
N THR A 859 -16.20 -1.49 16.74
CA THR A 859 -16.10 -0.27 17.56
C THR A 859 -15.45 -0.54 18.93
N THR A 860 -15.77 -1.69 19.52
CA THR A 860 -15.21 -2.09 20.82
C THR A 860 -13.72 -2.38 20.71
N ASP A 861 -13.30 -3.14 19.70
CA ASP A 861 -11.89 -3.48 19.49
C ASP A 861 -11.07 -2.24 19.11
N ALA A 862 -11.58 -1.39 18.21
CA ALA A 862 -10.94 -0.12 17.86
C ALA A 862 -10.81 0.80 19.08
N GLY A 863 -11.85 0.87 19.92
CA GLY A 863 -11.83 1.62 21.19
C GLY A 863 -10.75 1.12 22.16
N LEU A 864 -10.50 -0.19 22.20
CA LEU A 864 -9.43 -0.77 23.02
C LEU A 864 -8.04 -0.39 22.51
N TYR A 865 -7.81 -0.44 21.19
CA TYR A 865 -6.56 0.03 20.59
C TYR A 865 -6.36 1.53 20.85
N ILE A 866 -7.38 2.37 20.66
CA ILE A 866 -7.32 3.81 20.95
C ILE A 866 -6.89 4.06 22.40
N ALA A 867 -7.55 3.41 23.36
CA ALA A 867 -7.26 3.60 24.78
C ALA A 867 -5.86 3.12 25.15
N THR A 868 -5.43 1.99 24.57
CA THR A 868 -4.08 1.42 24.75
C THR A 868 -3.01 2.32 24.15
N ILE A 869 -3.23 2.84 22.94
CA ILE A 869 -2.33 3.79 22.30
C ILE A 869 -2.16 5.05 23.16
N TYR A 870 -3.24 5.62 23.68
CA TYR A 870 -3.13 6.78 24.59
C TYR A 870 -2.35 6.44 25.85
N PHE A 871 -2.54 5.23 26.40
CA PHE A 871 -1.81 4.78 27.58
C PHE A 871 -0.30 4.65 27.30
N ASP A 872 0.06 4.06 26.16
CA ASP A 872 1.44 3.86 25.72
C ASP A 872 2.15 5.16 25.38
N LEU A 873 1.43 6.10 24.76
CA LEU A 873 1.92 7.46 24.48
C LEU A 873 1.98 8.34 25.73
N GLN A 874 1.68 7.78 26.92
CA GLN A 874 1.65 8.48 28.21
C GLN A 874 0.63 9.63 28.27
N GLU A 875 -0.33 9.65 27.35
CA GLU A 875 -1.48 10.57 27.35
C GLU A 875 -2.57 10.03 28.30
N TYR A 876 -2.20 9.81 29.56
CA TYR A 876 -2.98 9.05 30.55
C TYR A 876 -4.37 9.64 30.83
N ASP A 877 -4.54 10.96 30.73
CA ASP A 877 -5.85 11.61 30.85
C ASP A 877 -6.83 11.13 29.77
N LYS A 878 -6.38 11.08 28.51
CA LYS A 878 -7.20 10.59 27.39
C LYS A 878 -7.42 9.08 27.50
N ALA A 879 -6.41 8.33 27.92
CA ALA A 879 -6.51 6.90 28.15
C ALA A 879 -7.58 6.58 29.22
N ALA A 880 -7.57 7.29 30.35
CA ALA A 880 -8.56 7.11 31.42
C ALA A 880 -10.00 7.37 30.94
N GLN A 881 -10.20 8.42 30.14
CA GLN A 881 -11.51 8.73 29.56
C GLN A 881 -11.95 7.64 28.57
N ALA A 882 -11.05 7.20 27.69
CA ALA A 882 -11.33 6.18 26.68
C ALA A 882 -11.67 4.82 27.32
N PHE A 883 -10.85 4.34 28.26
CA PHE A 883 -11.15 3.11 29.01
C PHE A 883 -12.46 3.22 29.80
N GLY A 884 -12.75 4.38 30.40
CA GLY A 884 -13.98 4.61 31.14
C GLY A 884 -15.25 4.52 30.28
N LYS A 885 -15.19 4.99 29.03
CA LYS A 885 -16.28 4.82 28.04
C LYS A 885 -16.41 3.35 27.64
N LEU A 886 -15.30 2.70 27.29
CA LEU A 886 -15.26 1.32 26.80
C LEU A 886 -15.75 0.31 27.85
N ARG A 887 -15.44 0.55 29.13
CA ARG A 887 -15.89 -0.29 30.25
C ARG A 887 -17.42 -0.44 30.30
N LYS A 888 -18.18 0.55 29.81
CA LYS A 888 -19.65 0.51 29.83
C LYS A 888 -20.24 -0.36 28.70
N THR A 889 -19.47 -0.66 27.66
CA THR A 889 -19.95 -1.33 26.44
C THR A 889 -19.46 -2.77 26.29
N VAL A 890 -18.31 -3.11 26.88
CA VAL A 890 -17.72 -4.45 26.81
C VAL A 890 -18.51 -5.47 27.63
N LYS A 891 -18.95 -6.56 27.00
CA LYS A 891 -19.67 -7.68 27.64
C LYS A 891 -18.74 -8.74 28.24
N ASP A 892 -17.55 -8.92 27.65
CA ASP A 892 -16.54 -9.87 28.11
C ASP A 892 -16.02 -9.45 29.49
N LYS A 893 -16.16 -10.33 30.48
CA LYS A 893 -15.85 -10.02 31.89
C LYS A 893 -14.36 -9.81 32.12
N ASP A 894 -13.50 -10.55 31.44
CA ASP A 894 -12.05 -10.49 31.62
C ASP A 894 -11.49 -9.22 30.97
N LYS A 895 -11.94 -8.93 29.75
CA LYS A 895 -11.61 -7.66 29.08
C LYS A 895 -12.14 -6.45 29.87
N ALA A 896 -13.37 -6.53 30.40
CA ALA A 896 -13.94 -5.45 31.21
C ALA A 896 -13.15 -5.21 32.49
N GLN A 897 -12.64 -6.28 33.13
CA GLN A 897 -11.77 -6.18 34.30
C GLN A 897 -10.46 -5.47 33.96
N GLU A 898 -9.79 -5.89 32.87
CA GLU A 898 -8.56 -5.27 32.39
C GLU A 898 -8.73 -3.77 32.09
N ILE A 899 -9.78 -3.43 31.34
CA ILE A 899 -10.10 -2.04 30.99
C ILE A 899 -10.32 -1.20 32.25
N PHE A 900 -11.07 -1.73 33.22
CA PHE A 900 -11.32 -1.02 34.47
C PHE A 900 -10.03 -0.84 35.28
N GLY A 901 -9.17 -1.86 35.32
CA GLY A 901 -7.85 -1.76 35.94
C GLY A 901 -6.98 -0.69 35.30
N LYS A 902 -6.83 -0.71 33.96
CA LYS A 902 -6.04 0.27 33.19
C LYS A 902 -6.60 1.69 33.31
N GLN A 903 -7.92 1.86 33.36
CA GLN A 903 -8.56 3.16 33.63
C GLN A 903 -8.09 3.75 34.96
N ILE A 904 -8.15 2.97 36.03
CA ILE A 904 -7.75 3.41 37.37
C ILE A 904 -6.28 3.78 37.39
N VAL A 905 -5.42 2.95 36.79
CA VAL A 905 -3.98 3.23 36.76
C VAL A 905 -3.68 4.51 36.00
N ALA A 906 -4.33 4.72 34.85
CA ALA A 906 -4.17 5.95 34.09
C ALA A 906 -4.51 7.18 34.96
N LEU A 907 -5.61 7.15 35.73
CA LEU A 907 -5.95 8.23 36.67
C LEU A 907 -4.91 8.41 37.78
N LEU A 908 -4.37 7.32 38.32
CA LEU A 908 -3.33 7.37 39.35
C LEU A 908 -2.03 7.99 38.81
N ARG A 909 -1.63 7.67 37.57
CA ARG A 909 -0.44 8.23 36.92
C ARG A 909 -0.56 9.72 36.60
N VAL A 910 -1.77 10.19 36.30
CA VAL A 910 -2.06 11.65 36.18
C VAL A 910 -2.01 12.33 37.56
N GLY A 911 -2.24 11.58 38.65
CA GLY A 911 -2.35 12.13 40.01
C GLY A 911 -3.78 12.51 40.40
N LYS A 912 -4.80 12.10 39.63
CA LYS A 912 -6.23 12.35 39.91
C LYS A 912 -6.80 11.41 40.99
N LEU A 913 -6.24 11.47 42.19
CA LEU A 913 -6.58 10.57 43.29
C LEU A 913 -8.05 10.66 43.73
N LYS A 914 -8.67 11.85 43.63
CA LYS A 914 -10.08 12.06 43.98
C LYS A 914 -11.02 11.29 43.06
N GLU A 915 -10.68 11.17 41.78
CA GLU A 915 -11.43 10.40 40.78
C GLU A 915 -11.12 8.90 40.87
N ALA A 916 -9.85 8.53 41.11
CA ALA A 916 -9.44 7.13 41.20
C ALA A 916 -9.97 6.42 42.45
N SER A 917 -10.05 7.11 43.59
CA SER A 917 -10.44 6.52 44.88
C SER A 917 -11.81 5.81 44.90
N PRO A 918 -12.92 6.41 44.44
CA PRO A 918 -14.21 5.72 44.37
C PRO A 918 -14.18 4.54 43.39
N LEU A 919 -13.45 4.68 42.28
CA LEU A 919 -13.29 3.63 41.28
C LEU A 919 -12.52 2.42 41.81
N ILE A 920 -11.47 2.62 42.60
CA ILE A 920 -10.73 1.54 43.27
C ILE A 920 -11.63 0.80 44.26
N LYS A 921 -12.46 1.52 45.02
CA LYS A 921 -13.42 0.89 45.94
C LYS A 921 -14.43 0.04 45.18
N ALA A 922 -14.95 0.54 44.06
CA ALA A 922 -15.87 -0.21 43.20
C ALA A 922 -15.18 -1.44 42.58
N TYR A 923 -13.96 -1.29 42.05
CA TYR A 923 -13.17 -2.39 41.49
C TYR A 923 -12.98 -3.52 42.50
N LYS A 924 -12.52 -3.21 43.72
CA LYS A 924 -12.32 -4.22 44.78
C LYS A 924 -13.61 -4.91 45.24
N ARG A 925 -14.76 -4.24 45.09
CA ARG A 925 -16.08 -4.85 45.39
C ARG A 925 -16.50 -5.83 44.29
N MET A 926 -16.24 -5.48 43.03
CA MET A 926 -16.59 -6.30 41.86
C MET A 926 -15.63 -7.47 41.66
N TYR A 927 -14.32 -7.26 41.85
CA TYR A 927 -13.25 -8.23 41.58
C TYR A 927 -12.47 -8.52 42.87
N LYS A 928 -13.14 -9.14 43.86
CA LYS A 928 -12.59 -9.35 45.21
C LYS A 928 -11.31 -10.18 45.22
N GLU A 929 -11.22 -11.17 44.34
CA GLU A 929 -10.08 -12.09 44.23
C GLU A 929 -8.94 -11.55 43.36
N ASP A 930 -9.14 -10.42 42.66
CA ASP A 930 -8.10 -9.87 41.79
C ASP A 930 -6.96 -9.24 42.58
N LYS A 931 -5.86 -10.00 42.65
CA LYS A 931 -4.61 -9.55 43.26
C LYS A 931 -3.74 -8.76 42.29
N LYS A 932 -3.88 -8.94 40.97
CA LYS A 932 -3.03 -8.34 39.94
C LYS A 932 -3.21 -6.82 39.89
N TYR A 933 -4.38 -6.32 39.50
CA TYR A 933 -4.57 -4.87 39.39
C TYR A 933 -4.66 -4.20 40.75
N THR A 934 -5.16 -4.89 41.78
CA THR A 934 -5.11 -4.35 43.14
C THR A 934 -3.68 -4.08 43.59
N ALA A 935 -2.73 -4.97 43.31
CA ALA A 935 -1.31 -4.72 43.57
C ALA A 935 -0.79 -3.54 42.74
N TRP A 936 -1.16 -3.47 41.45
CA TRP A 936 -0.79 -2.36 40.58
C TRP A 936 -1.26 -1.00 41.12
N PHE A 937 -2.49 -0.88 41.61
CA PHE A 937 -3.00 0.36 42.19
C PHE A 937 -2.18 0.79 43.41
N VAL A 938 -1.82 -0.17 44.28
CA VAL A 938 -1.02 0.09 45.49
C VAL A 938 0.39 0.51 45.12
N LEU A 939 0.99 -0.13 44.11
CA LEU A 939 2.28 0.25 43.55
C LEU A 939 2.26 1.70 43.02
N GLU A 940 1.26 2.05 42.22
CA GLU A 940 1.13 3.39 41.64
C GLU A 940 0.89 4.46 42.72
N TYR A 941 0.17 4.16 43.81
CA TYR A 941 0.14 5.05 44.99
C TYR A 941 1.53 5.25 45.60
N GLY A 942 2.32 4.19 45.74
CA GLY A 942 3.70 4.29 46.22
C GLY A 942 4.55 5.19 45.34
N LYS A 943 4.47 5.02 44.01
CA LYS A 943 5.16 5.86 43.00
C LYS A 943 4.70 7.32 43.09
N TYR A 944 3.39 7.56 43.20
CA TYR A 944 2.82 8.89 43.37
C TYR A 944 3.37 9.58 44.62
N TYR A 945 3.26 8.98 45.80
CA TYR A 945 3.76 9.61 47.04
C TYR A 945 5.28 9.82 47.03
N ARG A 946 6.03 8.91 46.38
CA ARG A 946 7.48 9.11 46.17
C ARG A 946 7.75 10.36 45.34
N SER A 947 7.00 10.59 44.25
CA SER A 947 7.13 11.78 43.40
C SER A 947 6.80 13.08 44.16
N GLN A 948 5.86 13.02 45.10
CA GLN A 948 5.51 14.13 46.01
C GLN A 948 6.50 14.31 47.16
N LYS A 949 7.61 13.55 47.20
CA LYS A 949 8.60 13.51 48.27
C LYS A 949 8.04 13.07 49.64
N GLU A 950 6.86 12.47 49.67
CA GLU A 950 6.24 11.88 50.86
C GLU A 950 6.74 10.44 51.09
N PHE A 951 8.04 10.30 51.34
CA PHE A 951 8.74 9.01 51.33
C PHE A 951 8.19 7.99 52.33
N ASN A 952 7.73 8.42 53.52
CA ASN A 952 7.15 7.51 54.51
C ASN A 952 5.86 6.86 54.02
N LYS A 953 5.01 7.61 53.32
CA LYS A 953 3.80 7.05 52.70
C LYS A 953 4.17 6.13 51.54
N ALA A 954 5.14 6.50 50.72
CA ALA A 954 5.63 5.66 49.63
C ALA A 954 6.13 4.30 50.14
N ILE A 955 6.98 4.29 51.18
CA ILE A 955 7.48 3.08 51.84
C ILE A 955 6.33 2.21 52.33
N LYS A 956 5.32 2.81 52.98
CA LYS A 956 4.13 2.08 53.44
C LYS A 956 3.43 1.35 52.30
N PHE A 957 3.22 2.01 51.16
CA PHE A 957 2.56 1.40 50.00
C PHE A 957 3.42 0.35 49.31
N PHE A 958 4.73 0.57 49.13
CA PHE A 958 5.60 -0.46 48.56
C PHE A 958 5.69 -1.71 49.45
N ASN A 959 5.82 -1.54 50.78
CA ASN A 959 5.75 -2.66 51.72
C ASN A 959 4.39 -3.36 51.69
N GLN A 960 3.31 -2.62 51.43
CA GLN A 960 1.99 -3.23 51.26
C GLN A 960 1.93 -4.13 50.02
N VAL A 961 2.54 -3.74 48.88
CA VAL A 961 2.67 -4.62 47.72
C VAL A 961 3.47 -5.86 48.09
N LYS A 962 4.65 -5.68 48.68
CA LYS A 962 5.53 -6.79 49.09
C LYS A 962 4.84 -7.79 50.03
N ASN A 963 4.23 -7.30 51.11
CA ASN A 963 3.73 -8.15 52.19
C ASN A 963 2.37 -8.77 51.87
N LYS A 964 1.49 -8.05 51.16
CA LYS A 964 0.11 -8.50 50.88
C LYS A 964 -0.05 -9.06 49.47
N TYR A 965 0.78 -8.65 48.53
CA TYR A 965 0.70 -8.97 47.11
C TYR A 965 2.05 -9.45 46.55
N GLY A 966 2.90 -10.05 47.39
CA GLY A 966 4.25 -10.48 47.03
C GLY A 966 4.32 -11.53 45.92
N SER A 967 3.22 -12.22 45.61
CA SER A 967 3.12 -13.14 44.47
C SER A 967 2.67 -12.47 43.15
N SER A 968 2.43 -11.16 43.15
CA SER A 968 2.01 -10.44 41.94
C SER A 968 3.21 -10.06 41.07
N GLU A 969 2.97 -9.84 39.77
CA GLU A 969 3.97 -9.33 38.80
C GLU A 969 4.50 -7.92 39.11
N TYR A 970 3.99 -7.27 40.17
CA TYR A 970 4.37 -5.92 40.59
C TYR A 970 5.23 -5.90 41.85
N ALA A 971 5.50 -7.07 42.45
CA ALA A 971 6.26 -7.19 43.69
C ALA A 971 7.72 -6.77 43.51
N ASP A 972 8.32 -7.16 42.39
CA ASP A 972 9.68 -6.78 41.98
C ASP A 972 9.79 -5.26 41.74
N ASP A 973 8.83 -4.68 41.02
CA ASP A 973 8.70 -3.24 40.81
C ASP A 973 8.62 -2.51 42.17
N ALA A 974 7.77 -2.97 43.08
CA ALA A 974 7.62 -2.38 44.41
C ALA A 974 8.91 -2.44 45.24
N GLU A 975 9.63 -3.57 45.23
CA GLU A 975 10.90 -3.72 45.95
C GLU A 975 11.99 -2.82 45.36
N TYR A 976 12.04 -2.67 44.03
CA TYR A 976 12.97 -1.75 43.39
C TYR A 976 12.68 -0.29 43.80
N PHE A 977 11.44 0.17 43.70
CA PHE A 977 11.09 1.55 44.11
C PHE A 977 11.24 1.78 45.63
N LEU A 978 11.06 0.75 46.45
CA LEU A 978 11.35 0.78 47.88
C LEU A 978 12.85 0.98 48.13
N ALA A 979 13.71 0.21 47.46
CA ALA A 979 15.16 0.36 47.55
C ALA A 979 15.61 1.76 47.10
N LEU A 980 15.10 2.26 45.97
CA LEU A 980 15.36 3.63 45.52
C LEU A 980 14.93 4.67 46.56
N THR A 981 13.83 4.42 47.27
CA THR A 981 13.34 5.29 48.33
C THR A 981 14.27 5.30 49.54
N TYR A 982 14.77 4.14 49.95
CA TYR A 982 15.79 4.06 50.99
C TYR A 982 17.10 4.73 50.58
N LEU A 983 17.55 4.55 49.33
CA LEU A 983 18.72 5.26 48.81
C LEU A 983 18.55 6.78 48.84
N THR A 984 17.35 7.28 48.54
CA THR A 984 17.03 8.71 48.59
C THR A 984 17.08 9.25 50.03
N LEU A 985 16.71 8.42 51.01
CA LEU A 985 16.77 8.73 52.44
C LEU A 985 18.15 8.45 53.08
N ASN A 986 19.15 8.10 52.26
CA ASN A 986 20.49 7.69 52.70
C ASN A 986 20.52 6.46 53.64
N LYS A 987 19.47 5.62 53.56
CA LYS A 987 19.33 4.35 54.28
C LYS A 987 19.95 3.22 53.45
N ASN A 988 21.28 3.25 53.36
CA ASN A 988 22.02 2.43 52.40
C ASN A 988 22.02 0.93 52.76
N GLU A 989 21.97 0.58 54.05
CA GLU A 989 21.93 -0.83 54.49
C GLU A 989 20.63 -1.51 54.11
N GLU A 990 19.49 -0.84 54.35
CA GLU A 990 18.17 -1.36 54.00
C GLU A 990 18.01 -1.48 52.49
N ALA A 991 18.50 -0.49 51.73
CA ALA A 991 18.52 -0.54 50.28
C ALA A 991 19.41 -1.69 49.77
N PHE A 992 20.62 -1.86 50.31
CA PHE A 992 21.54 -2.92 49.93
C PHE A 992 20.90 -4.29 50.14
N LYS A 993 20.28 -4.54 51.30
CA LYS A 993 19.61 -5.81 51.60
C LYS A 993 18.50 -6.15 50.62
N ILE A 994 17.75 -5.15 50.13
CA ILE A 994 16.71 -5.37 49.12
C ILE A 994 17.35 -5.67 47.76
N LEU A 995 18.29 -4.84 47.32
CA LEU A 995 18.93 -4.97 46.00
C LEU A 995 19.75 -6.26 45.87
N SER A 996 20.47 -6.68 46.92
CA SER A 996 21.30 -7.89 46.91
C SER A 996 20.47 -9.16 46.82
N ASN A 997 19.30 -9.19 47.48
CA ASN A 997 18.39 -10.35 47.45
C ASN A 997 17.49 -10.36 46.21
N PHE A 998 17.44 -9.25 45.45
CA PHE A 998 16.56 -9.13 44.29
C PHE A 998 16.87 -10.16 43.21
N TYR A 999 18.15 -10.47 42.97
CA TYR A 999 18.56 -11.48 42.00
C TYR A 999 18.03 -12.87 42.35
N THR A 1000 18.06 -13.22 43.64
CA THR A 1000 17.56 -14.50 44.16
C THR A 1000 16.03 -14.56 44.14
N ASN A 1001 15.37 -13.46 44.51
CA ASN A 1001 13.92 -13.42 44.63
C ASN A 1001 13.21 -13.25 43.27
N TYR A 1002 13.84 -12.53 42.33
CA TYR A 1002 13.24 -12.14 41.05
C TYR A 1002 14.21 -12.31 39.87
N PRO A 1003 14.74 -13.52 39.60
CA PRO A 1003 15.77 -13.75 38.58
C PRO A 1003 15.32 -13.44 37.14
N LYS A 1004 14.00 -13.39 36.88
CA LYS A 1004 13.41 -13.13 35.55
C LYS A 1004 12.82 -11.72 35.41
N SER A 1005 13.01 -10.84 36.39
CA SER A 1005 12.42 -9.49 36.37
C SER A 1005 13.02 -8.61 35.27
N ASP A 1006 12.17 -7.85 34.57
CA ASP A 1006 12.62 -6.84 33.62
C ASP A 1006 13.37 -5.66 34.28
N ARG A 1007 13.27 -5.52 35.61
CA ARG A 1007 13.99 -4.50 36.42
C ARG A 1007 15.39 -4.91 36.84
N LEU A 1008 15.79 -6.14 36.55
CA LEU A 1008 17.08 -6.66 36.96
C LEU A 1008 18.28 -5.79 36.49
N PRO A 1009 18.30 -5.25 35.25
CA PRO A 1009 19.37 -4.34 34.84
C PRO A 1009 19.44 -3.06 35.67
N GLU A 1010 18.30 -2.43 36.00
CA GLU A 1010 18.23 -1.24 36.85
C GLU A 1010 18.71 -1.53 38.28
N VAL A 1011 18.32 -2.68 38.82
CA VAL A 1011 18.72 -3.15 40.16
C VAL A 1011 20.24 -3.35 40.21
N LEU A 1012 20.81 -4.06 39.24
CA LEU A 1012 22.25 -4.29 39.15
C LEU A 1012 23.02 -2.98 39.00
N ASN A 1013 22.51 -2.03 38.21
CA ASN A 1013 23.10 -0.69 38.10
C ASN A 1013 23.06 0.07 39.45
N SER A 1014 21.96 -0.06 40.19
CA SER A 1014 21.79 0.59 41.50
C SER A 1014 22.70 -0.03 42.55
N LEU A 1015 22.85 -1.37 42.52
CA LEU A 1015 23.74 -2.12 43.40
C LEU A 1015 25.21 -1.83 43.09
N GLY A 1016 25.61 -1.79 41.81
CA GLY A 1016 26.94 -1.37 41.39
C GLY A 1016 27.27 0.05 41.87
N SER A 1017 26.30 0.97 41.81
CA SER A 1017 26.47 2.34 42.34
C SER A 1017 26.61 2.38 43.86
N LEU A 1018 26.04 1.40 44.58
CA LEU A 1018 26.22 1.27 46.02
C LEU A 1018 27.61 0.71 46.35
N TYR A 1019 28.04 -0.34 45.66
CA TYR A 1019 29.39 -0.90 45.81
C TYR A 1019 30.49 0.12 45.48
N PHE A 1020 30.29 0.94 44.44
CA PHE A 1020 31.20 2.03 44.10
C PHE A 1020 31.34 3.03 45.25
N ARG A 1021 30.23 3.41 45.91
CA ARG A 1021 30.23 4.31 47.07
C ARG A 1021 30.83 3.68 48.33
N SER A 1022 30.80 2.36 48.43
CA SER A 1022 31.44 1.60 49.52
C SER A 1022 32.88 1.21 49.20
N GLU A 1023 33.50 1.79 48.16
CA GLU A 1023 34.87 1.53 47.72
C GLU A 1023 35.17 0.07 47.31
N LYS A 1024 34.12 -0.72 47.04
CA LYS A 1024 34.23 -2.11 46.54
C LYS A 1024 34.16 -2.11 45.02
N PHE A 1025 35.25 -1.69 44.38
CA PHE A 1025 35.24 -1.41 42.94
C PHE A 1025 35.10 -2.64 42.05
N ASP A 1026 35.68 -3.79 42.44
CA ASP A 1026 35.54 -5.03 41.66
C ASP A 1026 34.09 -5.52 41.62
N ASP A 1027 33.40 -5.47 42.75
CA ASP A 1027 31.97 -5.79 42.84
C ASP A 1027 31.13 -4.81 42.00
N ALA A 1028 31.46 -3.51 42.05
CA ALA A 1028 30.79 -2.49 41.25
C ALA A 1028 30.93 -2.76 39.74
N ILE A 1029 32.14 -3.04 39.27
CA ILE A 1029 32.44 -3.39 37.87
C ILE A 1029 31.63 -4.62 37.47
N ASN A 1030 31.63 -5.68 38.29
CA ASN A 1030 30.89 -6.91 38.01
C ASN A 1030 29.39 -6.64 37.86
N MET A 1031 28.80 -5.86 38.76
CA MET A 1031 27.38 -5.52 38.70
C MET A 1031 27.04 -4.68 37.46
N PHE A 1032 27.83 -3.66 37.12
CA PHE A 1032 27.60 -2.85 35.93
C PHE A 1032 27.76 -3.65 34.64
N ARG A 1033 28.77 -4.51 34.53
CA ARG A 1033 28.94 -5.39 33.35
C ARG A 1033 27.78 -6.36 33.19
N ASN A 1034 27.31 -6.94 34.30
CA ASN A 1034 26.15 -7.83 34.27
C ASN A 1034 24.89 -7.05 33.87
N ALA A 1035 24.67 -5.85 34.42
CA ALA A 1035 23.57 -4.98 34.02
C ALA A 1035 23.60 -4.67 32.52
N LEU A 1036 24.78 -4.36 31.98
CA LEU A 1036 24.97 -4.04 30.57
C LEU A 1036 24.62 -5.20 29.63
N LYS A 1037 24.96 -6.44 30.03
CA LYS A 1037 24.67 -7.66 29.24
C LYS A 1037 23.18 -7.91 29.06
N ILE A 1038 22.36 -7.56 30.05
CA ILE A 1038 20.92 -7.85 30.04
C ILE A 1038 20.04 -6.61 29.83
N CYS A 1039 20.62 -5.42 29.66
CA CYS A 1039 19.84 -4.20 29.46
C CYS A 1039 19.14 -4.18 28.10
N LYS A 1040 17.87 -3.76 28.08
CA LYS A 1040 17.06 -3.64 26.87
C LYS A 1040 16.84 -2.18 26.43
N THR A 1041 16.94 -1.22 27.36
CA THR A 1041 16.58 0.17 27.11
C THR A 1041 17.82 1.05 26.85
N ARG A 1042 17.74 1.89 25.81
CA ARG A 1042 18.83 2.78 25.37
C ARG A 1042 19.29 3.73 26.49
N GLU A 1043 18.35 4.35 27.20
CA GLU A 1043 18.67 5.30 28.28
C GLU A 1043 19.36 4.63 29.47
N LEU A 1044 18.93 3.42 29.85
CA LEU A 1044 19.57 2.68 30.93
C LEU A 1044 20.98 2.24 30.52
N LYS A 1045 21.15 1.79 29.27
CA LYS A 1045 22.45 1.43 28.71
C LYS A 1045 23.44 2.60 28.77
N LYS A 1046 22.99 3.81 28.42
CA LYS A 1046 23.75 5.06 28.57
C LYS A 1046 24.24 5.25 30.01
N ASN A 1047 23.33 5.13 30.98
CA ASN A 1047 23.65 5.31 32.39
C ASN A 1047 24.63 4.24 32.92
N ILE A 1048 24.42 2.97 32.56
CA ILE A 1048 25.30 1.87 32.96
C ILE A 1048 26.72 2.06 32.40
N LEU A 1049 26.85 2.38 31.12
CA LEU A 1049 28.16 2.64 30.50
C LEU A 1049 28.86 3.82 31.16
N SER A 1050 28.15 4.92 31.45
CA SER A 1050 28.71 6.06 32.17
C SER A 1050 29.25 5.68 33.56
N ASN A 1051 28.50 4.88 34.31
CA ASN A 1051 28.94 4.37 35.61
C ASN A 1051 30.15 3.43 35.50
N LEU A 1052 30.17 2.56 34.49
CA LEU A 1052 31.27 1.64 34.25
C LEU A 1052 32.56 2.37 33.82
N ILE A 1053 32.46 3.34 32.90
CA ILE A 1053 33.56 4.22 32.50
C ILE A 1053 34.14 4.92 33.73
N LYS A 1054 33.27 5.55 34.54
CA LYS A 1054 33.67 6.22 35.78
C LYS A 1054 34.44 5.27 36.70
N THR A 1055 33.95 4.04 36.85
CA THR A 1055 34.57 3.04 37.73
C THR A 1055 35.93 2.61 37.21
N TYR A 1056 36.07 2.29 35.92
CA TYR A 1056 37.35 1.94 35.31
C TYR A 1056 38.39 3.08 35.35
N THR A 1057 37.96 4.32 35.13
CA THR A 1057 38.86 5.47 35.26
C THR A 1057 39.33 5.70 36.69
N PHE A 1058 38.49 5.38 37.69
CA PHE A 1058 38.84 5.53 39.09
C PHE A 1058 39.82 4.44 39.55
N THR A 1059 39.65 3.20 39.09
CA THR A 1059 40.55 2.08 39.43
C THR A 1059 41.83 2.03 38.58
N GLY A 1060 41.91 2.80 37.50
CA GLY A 1060 43.07 2.84 36.61
C GLY A 1060 43.11 1.75 35.53
N PHE A 1061 41.98 1.07 35.27
CA PHE A 1061 41.86 0.11 34.15
C PHE A 1061 41.63 0.86 32.82
N TRP A 1062 42.69 1.51 32.33
CA TRP A 1062 42.62 2.47 31.22
C TRP A 1062 42.26 1.85 29.87
N ASP A 1063 42.62 0.59 29.64
CA ASP A 1063 42.25 -0.22 28.48
C ASP A 1063 40.73 -0.47 28.44
N ALA A 1064 40.16 -0.94 29.56
CA ALA A 1064 38.73 -1.17 29.70
C ALA A 1064 37.93 0.14 29.68
N ALA A 1065 38.45 1.20 30.32
CA ALA A 1065 37.87 2.54 30.26
C ALA A 1065 37.81 3.05 28.82
N GLN A 1066 38.88 2.84 28.03
CA GLN A 1066 38.94 3.27 26.64
C GLN A 1066 37.92 2.53 25.77
N ALA A 1067 37.87 1.20 25.87
CA ALA A 1067 36.95 0.38 25.10
C ALA A 1067 35.48 0.75 25.42
N THR A 1068 35.15 0.88 26.70
CA THR A 1068 33.80 1.25 27.16
C THR A 1068 33.43 2.67 26.73
N ALA A 1069 34.37 3.62 26.78
CA ALA A 1069 34.13 4.99 26.33
C ALA A 1069 33.94 5.08 24.81
N ARG A 1070 34.66 4.27 24.02
CA ARG A 1070 34.41 4.17 22.56
C ARG A 1070 33.02 3.65 22.27
N GLN A 1071 32.62 2.56 22.93
CA GLN A 1071 31.28 2.01 22.81
C GLN A 1071 30.22 3.08 23.14
N TYR A 1072 30.43 3.86 24.21
CA TYR A 1072 29.51 4.96 24.54
C TYR A 1072 29.43 6.02 23.44
N VAL A 1073 30.58 6.46 22.91
CA VAL A 1073 30.64 7.50 21.87
C VAL A 1073 29.99 7.02 20.56
N GLU A 1074 30.13 5.74 20.22
CA GLU A 1074 29.51 5.12 19.05
C GLU A 1074 27.99 4.96 19.20
N GLU A 1075 27.51 4.53 20.37
CA GLU A 1075 26.08 4.26 20.60
C GLU A 1075 25.27 5.52 20.97
N PHE A 1076 25.92 6.54 21.53
CA PHE A 1076 25.28 7.78 22.02
C PHE A 1076 25.99 9.03 21.48
N PRO A 1077 26.05 9.22 20.14
CA PRO A 1077 26.77 10.33 19.51
C PRO A 1077 26.22 11.72 19.89
N ASP A 1078 24.95 11.78 20.31
CA ASP A 1078 24.23 13.03 20.63
C ASP A 1078 24.14 13.29 22.14
N ALA A 1079 24.87 12.53 22.98
CA ALA A 1079 24.82 12.73 24.42
C ALA A 1079 25.51 14.05 24.82
N ASP A 1080 24.86 14.84 25.69
CA ASP A 1080 25.39 16.11 26.21
C ASP A 1080 26.79 15.99 26.84
N ASP A 1081 27.14 14.81 27.39
CA ASP A 1081 28.42 14.53 28.04
C ASP A 1081 29.42 13.78 27.15
N ILE A 1082 29.19 13.72 25.83
CA ILE A 1082 30.01 12.93 24.90
C ILE A 1082 31.47 13.37 24.87
N ILE A 1083 31.71 14.68 24.93
CA ILE A 1083 33.07 15.23 24.95
C ILE A 1083 33.85 14.74 26.17
N VAL A 1084 33.19 14.60 27.31
CA VAL A 1084 33.80 14.08 28.53
C VAL A 1084 34.25 12.63 28.32
N LYS A 1085 33.46 11.81 27.62
CA LYS A 1085 33.87 10.42 27.29
C LYS A 1085 34.99 10.38 26.26
N LYS A 1086 34.98 11.29 25.28
CA LYS A 1086 36.09 11.44 24.33
C LYS A 1086 37.39 11.84 25.05
N ILE A 1087 37.35 12.77 26.00
CA ILE A 1087 38.51 13.13 26.83
C ILE A 1087 39.06 11.90 27.56
N ILE A 1088 38.18 11.05 28.11
CA ILE A 1088 38.59 9.79 28.75
C ILE A 1088 39.34 8.87 27.78
N ILE A 1089 38.93 8.75 26.51
CA ILE A 1089 39.67 7.97 25.49
C ILE A 1089 41.08 8.53 25.28
N GLY A 1090 41.21 9.86 25.20
CA GLY A 1090 42.51 10.53 25.08
C GLY A 1090 43.39 10.30 26.31
N ARG A 1091 42.83 10.44 27.51
CA ARG A 1091 43.52 10.13 28.78
C ARG A 1091 43.93 8.67 28.88
N SER A 1092 43.10 7.74 28.40
CA SER A 1092 43.46 6.32 28.34
C SER A 1092 44.70 6.10 27.48
N TYR A 1093 44.81 6.74 26.31
CA TYR A 1093 46.02 6.63 25.47
C TYR A 1093 47.28 7.10 26.20
N ILE A 1094 47.20 8.19 26.98
CA ILE A 1094 48.33 8.68 27.79
C ILE A 1094 48.76 7.64 28.81
N ASN A 1095 47.81 7.04 29.54
CA ASN A 1095 48.12 6.08 30.59
C ASN A 1095 48.50 4.68 30.06
N LEU A 1096 48.19 4.38 28.80
CA LEU A 1096 48.66 3.19 28.09
C LEU A 1096 49.99 3.42 27.36
N ASN A 1097 50.68 4.54 27.62
CA ASN A 1097 51.95 4.94 27.00
C ASN A 1097 51.89 5.12 25.47
N GLN A 1098 50.70 5.37 24.91
CA GLN A 1098 50.49 5.62 23.49
C GLN A 1098 50.41 7.13 23.21
N PHE A 1099 51.51 7.84 23.48
CA PHE A 1099 51.50 9.31 23.55
C PHE A 1099 51.17 9.99 22.21
N GLN A 1100 51.70 9.49 21.09
CA GLN A 1100 51.40 10.06 19.76
C GLN A 1100 49.92 9.90 19.40
N ASN A 1101 49.34 8.73 19.67
CA ASN A 1101 47.91 8.49 19.49
C ASN A 1101 47.07 9.40 20.40
N ALA A 1102 47.52 9.64 21.64
CA ALA A 1102 46.86 10.56 22.56
C ALA A 1102 46.83 11.98 22.00
N VAL A 1103 47.97 12.49 21.52
CA VAL A 1103 48.08 13.84 20.96
C VAL A 1103 47.23 13.99 19.71
N GLU A 1104 47.30 13.06 18.76
CA GLU A 1104 46.54 13.11 17.51
C GLU A 1104 45.03 13.10 17.81
N TYR A 1105 44.59 12.18 18.67
CA TYR A 1105 43.20 12.06 19.07
C TYR A 1105 42.70 13.29 19.85
N LEU A 1106 43.46 13.77 20.83
CA LEU A 1106 43.10 14.94 21.64
C LEU A 1106 43.03 16.22 20.79
N ARG A 1107 43.95 16.41 19.84
CA ARG A 1107 43.91 17.52 18.87
C ARG A 1107 42.68 17.46 17.96
N LYS A 1108 42.26 16.26 17.57
CA LYS A 1108 41.04 16.06 16.78
C LYS A 1108 39.81 16.50 17.58
N ILE A 1109 39.66 16.02 18.82
CA ILE A 1109 38.47 16.34 19.63
C ILE A 1109 38.45 17.78 20.14
N LYS A 1110 39.61 18.44 20.27
CA LYS A 1110 39.72 19.84 20.69
C LYS A 1110 38.88 20.78 19.79
N ARG A 1111 38.74 20.45 18.50
CA ARG A 1111 37.95 21.25 17.54
C ARG A 1111 36.45 21.23 17.82
N GLU A 1112 35.98 20.26 18.59
CA GLU A 1112 34.58 20.10 18.99
C GLU A 1112 34.33 20.70 20.39
N ALA A 1113 35.39 21.11 21.11
CA ALA A 1113 35.34 21.53 22.50
C ALA A 1113 34.68 22.90 22.67
N ASP A 1114 33.91 23.04 23.76
CA ASP A 1114 33.41 24.34 24.21
C ASP A 1114 34.49 25.09 25.04
N SER A 1115 34.16 26.32 25.46
CA SER A 1115 35.08 27.16 26.24
C SER A 1115 35.49 26.56 27.59
N ASP A 1116 34.69 25.65 28.14
CA ASP A 1116 34.94 25.07 29.47
C ASP A 1116 35.82 23.82 29.37
N THR A 1117 35.72 23.06 28.28
CA THR A 1117 36.43 21.79 28.05
C THR A 1117 37.69 21.94 27.19
N GLU A 1118 37.82 23.02 26.42
CA GLU A 1118 39.03 23.27 25.61
C GLU A 1118 40.32 23.35 26.46
N PRO A 1119 40.36 24.06 27.62
CA PRO A 1119 41.55 24.09 28.47
C PRO A 1119 41.94 22.71 29.03
N GLU A 1120 40.95 21.86 29.33
CA GLU A 1120 41.17 20.49 29.82
C GLU A 1120 41.80 19.61 28.73
N ILE A 1121 41.28 19.66 27.50
CA ILE A 1121 41.86 18.89 26.38
C ILE A 1121 43.28 19.37 26.09
N GLN A 1122 43.49 20.69 26.08
CA GLN A 1122 44.80 21.29 25.87
C GLN A 1122 45.81 20.87 26.96
N PHE A 1123 45.35 20.76 28.21
CA PHE A 1123 46.15 20.21 29.31
C PHE A 1123 46.61 18.78 29.03
N TYR A 1124 45.69 17.89 28.63
CA TYR A 1124 46.05 16.50 28.36
C TYR A 1124 46.95 16.33 27.12
N ILE A 1125 46.91 17.24 26.14
CA ILE A 1125 47.90 17.25 25.04
C ILE A 1125 49.31 17.55 25.59
N GLY A 1126 49.42 18.55 26.47
CA GLY A 1126 50.68 18.88 27.14
C GLY A 1126 51.18 17.71 28.02
N ASP A 1127 50.29 17.07 28.78
CA ASP A 1127 50.62 15.90 29.61
C ASP A 1127 51.11 14.72 28.77
N ALA A 1128 50.51 14.48 27.60
CA ALA A 1128 50.96 13.45 26.66
C ALA A 1128 52.41 13.69 26.19
N TYR A 1129 52.75 14.92 25.78
CA TYR A 1129 54.12 15.27 25.39
C TYR A 1129 55.11 15.19 26.57
N LEU A 1130 54.69 15.62 27.76
CA LEU A 1130 55.50 15.57 28.96
C LEU A 1130 55.90 14.12 29.29
N LYS A 1131 54.92 13.21 29.28
CA LYS A 1131 55.17 11.78 29.53
C LYS A 1131 55.94 11.09 28.39
N ALA A 1132 55.84 11.59 27.16
CA ALA A 1132 56.67 11.14 26.03
C ALA A 1132 58.14 11.57 26.13
N GLY A 1133 58.48 12.50 27.04
CA GLY A 1133 59.82 13.09 27.15
C GLY A 1133 60.07 14.24 26.18
N GLU A 1134 59.06 14.70 25.43
CA GLU A 1134 59.14 15.84 24.52
C GLU A 1134 58.85 17.15 25.27
N TYR A 1135 59.77 17.53 26.16
CA TYR A 1135 59.54 18.59 27.14
C TYR A 1135 59.30 19.97 26.52
N GLU A 1136 59.97 20.32 25.42
CA GLU A 1136 59.76 21.58 24.71
C GLU A 1136 58.34 21.68 24.13
N ASN A 1137 57.84 20.59 23.54
CA ASN A 1137 56.48 20.51 23.01
C ASN A 1137 55.44 20.57 24.14
N ALA A 1138 55.71 19.90 25.27
CA ALA A 1138 54.85 19.96 26.46
C ALA A 1138 54.71 21.40 26.99
N ILE A 1139 55.82 22.12 27.13
CA ILE A 1139 55.84 23.53 27.55
C ILE A 1139 55.01 24.39 26.59
N ALA A 1140 55.23 24.23 25.27
CA ALA A 1140 54.52 24.99 24.26
C ALA A 1140 53.00 24.80 24.35
N GLU A 1141 52.53 23.60 24.70
CA GLU A 1141 51.11 23.30 24.84
C GLU A 1141 50.53 23.76 26.20
N PHE A 1142 51.28 23.67 27.29
CA PHE A 1142 50.84 24.15 28.61
C PHE A 1142 50.74 25.67 28.71
N VAL A 1143 51.67 26.42 28.11
CA VAL A 1143 51.68 27.89 28.13
C VAL A 1143 50.49 28.50 27.38
N LYS A 1144 49.82 27.74 26.50
CA LYS A 1144 48.58 28.17 25.84
C LYS A 1144 47.37 28.18 26.77
N ILE A 1145 47.37 27.39 27.84
CA ILE A 1145 46.19 27.16 28.69
C ILE A 1145 45.73 28.44 29.41
N PRO A 1146 46.63 29.25 30.02
CA PRO A 1146 46.25 30.55 30.61
C PRO A 1146 45.68 31.56 29.61
N LEU A 1147 45.89 31.37 28.30
CA LEU A 1147 45.34 32.23 27.25
C LEU A 1147 43.92 31.81 26.84
N LEU A 1148 43.55 30.55 27.11
CA LEU A 1148 42.28 29.95 26.70
C LEU A 1148 41.22 30.02 27.81
N SER A 1149 41.62 30.06 29.08
CA SER A 1149 40.70 30.12 30.21
C SER A 1149 40.14 31.54 30.44
N LYS A 1150 38.83 31.71 30.21
CA LYS A 1150 38.07 32.70 31.00
C LYS A 1150 37.90 32.16 32.43
N LYS A 1151 37.52 33.00 33.41
CA LYS A 1151 37.28 32.60 34.81
C LYS A 1151 36.29 31.42 34.91
N THR A 1152 36.80 30.18 34.92
CA THR A 1152 36.04 28.94 35.07
C THR A 1152 36.13 28.41 36.51
N LYS A 1153 35.28 27.43 36.86
CA LYS A 1153 35.24 26.80 38.20
C LYS A 1153 36.45 25.88 38.51
N LEU A 1154 37.20 25.44 37.50
CA LEU A 1154 38.34 24.51 37.63
C LEU A 1154 39.61 25.17 37.07
N GLN A 1155 40.65 25.30 37.91
CA GLN A 1155 41.84 26.10 37.62
C GLN A 1155 42.93 25.30 36.87
N TRP A 1156 42.64 24.88 35.63
CA TRP A 1156 43.61 24.17 34.77
C TRP A 1156 44.92 24.94 34.54
N GLU A 1157 44.89 26.27 34.68
CA GLU A 1157 46.07 27.13 34.61
C GLU A 1157 47.13 26.80 35.67
N ALA A 1158 46.70 26.50 36.90
CA ALA A 1158 47.62 26.22 38.00
C ALA A 1158 48.34 24.88 37.77
N SER A 1159 47.59 23.87 37.32
CA SER A 1159 48.14 22.59 36.88
C SER A 1159 49.09 22.79 35.70
N ALA A 1160 48.70 23.53 34.66
CA ALA A 1160 49.54 23.78 33.49
C ALA A 1160 50.89 24.44 33.85
N LEU A 1161 50.89 25.43 34.75
CA LEU A 1161 52.11 26.06 35.26
C LEU A 1161 52.99 25.06 36.02
N TYR A 1162 52.38 24.20 36.83
CA TYR A 1162 53.11 23.20 37.60
C TYR A 1162 53.82 22.19 36.69
N TYR A 1163 53.10 21.65 35.71
CA TYR A 1163 53.65 20.69 34.75
C TYR A 1163 54.63 21.34 33.76
N SER A 1164 54.46 22.63 33.43
CA SER A 1164 55.49 23.41 32.71
C SER A 1164 56.78 23.52 33.53
N GLY A 1165 56.67 23.78 34.83
CA GLY A 1165 57.81 23.79 35.75
C GLY A 1165 58.55 22.45 35.76
N GLN A 1166 57.82 21.33 35.77
CA GLN A 1166 58.40 19.99 35.71
C GLN A 1166 59.12 19.74 34.38
N ALA A 1167 58.54 20.17 33.25
CA ALA A 1167 59.18 20.06 31.96
C ALA A 1167 60.50 20.87 31.89
N TYR A 1168 60.50 22.11 32.38
CA TYR A 1168 61.72 22.93 32.45
C TYR A 1168 62.78 22.32 33.35
N GLU A 1169 62.38 21.68 34.46
CA GLU A 1169 63.28 20.96 35.36
C GLU A 1169 63.96 19.80 34.61
N LYS A 1170 63.19 19.00 33.87
CA LYS A 1170 63.71 17.87 33.08
C LYS A 1170 64.64 18.30 31.95
N LEU A 1171 64.49 19.52 31.43
CA LEU A 1171 65.39 20.14 30.45
C LEU A 1171 66.65 20.79 31.08
N GLY A 1172 66.79 20.76 32.42
CA GLY A 1172 67.90 21.42 33.12
C GLY A 1172 67.79 22.95 33.18
N ARG A 1173 66.66 23.54 32.75
CA ARG A 1173 66.40 24.98 32.78
C ARG A 1173 65.82 25.39 34.14
N ILE A 1174 66.59 25.17 35.20
CA ILE A 1174 66.18 25.39 36.59
C ILE A 1174 65.64 26.82 36.86
N PRO A 1175 66.22 27.90 36.33
CA PRO A 1175 65.67 29.25 36.55
C PRO A 1175 64.25 29.42 36.00
N ASP A 1176 63.96 28.84 34.83
CA ASP A 1176 62.63 28.88 34.21
C ASP A 1176 61.63 28.00 34.98
N ALA A 1177 62.06 26.83 35.44
CA ALA A 1177 61.25 25.93 36.28
C ALA A 1177 60.81 26.63 37.57
N VAL A 1178 61.76 27.27 38.27
CA VAL A 1178 61.45 28.04 39.49
C VAL A 1178 60.49 29.18 39.19
N ARG A 1179 60.67 29.90 38.08
CA ARG A 1179 59.76 30.99 37.70
C ARG A 1179 58.32 30.46 37.55
N MET A 1180 58.12 29.34 36.86
CA MET A 1180 56.77 28.74 36.70
C MET A 1180 56.14 28.36 38.04
N TYR A 1181 56.90 27.74 38.96
CA TYR A 1181 56.39 27.42 40.29
C TYR A 1181 56.11 28.66 41.15
N GLN A 1182 56.91 29.73 41.04
CA GLN A 1182 56.69 30.98 41.74
C GLN A 1182 55.39 31.68 41.29
N GLU A 1183 55.04 31.58 40.01
CA GLU A 1183 53.77 32.11 39.50
C GLU A 1183 52.54 31.42 40.12
N ILE A 1184 52.64 30.14 40.48
CA ILE A 1184 51.58 29.42 41.20
C ILE A 1184 51.41 29.97 42.62
N ILE A 1185 52.52 30.26 43.31
CA ILE A 1185 52.50 30.73 44.70
C ILE A 1185 51.88 32.13 44.78
N LYS A 1186 52.31 33.02 43.88
CA LYS A 1186 51.89 34.43 43.84
C LYS A 1186 50.43 34.60 43.44
N ARG A 1187 49.83 33.65 42.73
CA ARG A 1187 48.47 33.79 42.20
C ARG A 1187 47.38 33.63 43.28
N PRO A 1188 46.44 34.58 43.43
CA PRO A 1188 45.31 34.45 44.34
C PRO A 1188 44.30 33.42 43.83
N GLY A 1189 43.71 32.64 44.73
CA GLY A 1189 42.65 31.68 44.42
C GLY A 1189 43.10 30.24 44.12
N ILE A 1190 44.41 29.97 44.01
CA ILE A 1190 44.94 28.60 43.80
C ILE A 1190 44.88 27.77 45.08
N ASP A 1191 44.55 26.48 44.94
CA ASP A 1191 44.54 25.48 46.01
C ASP A 1191 45.84 25.50 46.83
N LEU A 1192 45.69 25.60 48.16
CA LEU A 1192 46.79 25.61 49.12
C LEU A 1192 47.70 24.38 49.04
N THR A 1193 47.17 23.22 48.66
CA THR A 1193 47.96 21.99 48.47
C THR A 1193 48.91 22.12 47.29
N LEU A 1194 48.43 22.62 46.15
CA LEU A 1194 49.25 22.82 44.95
C LEU A 1194 50.31 23.91 45.16
N LYS A 1195 49.98 24.99 45.91
CA LYS A 1195 50.95 26.02 46.30
C LYS A 1195 52.08 25.45 47.17
N LYS A 1196 51.73 24.65 48.18
CA LYS A 1196 52.72 23.98 49.04
C LYS A 1196 53.60 23.03 48.24
N GLU A 1197 53.05 22.29 47.29
CA GLU A 1197 53.83 21.39 46.45
C GLU A 1197 54.78 22.16 45.53
N ALA A 1198 54.35 23.28 44.95
CA ALA A 1198 55.20 24.18 44.17
C ALA A 1198 56.34 24.77 45.04
N GLU A 1199 56.07 25.23 46.26
CA GLU A 1199 57.09 25.71 47.21
C GLU A 1199 58.12 24.62 47.55
N LYS A 1200 57.63 23.42 47.85
CA LYS A 1200 58.45 22.26 48.15
C LYS A 1200 59.34 21.92 46.96
N ARG A 1201 58.79 21.95 45.74
CA ARG A 1201 59.56 21.66 44.52
C ARG A 1201 60.62 22.72 44.25
N ILE A 1202 60.32 24.02 44.44
CA ILE A 1202 61.31 25.11 44.34
C ILE A 1202 62.48 24.88 45.29
N LYS A 1203 62.22 24.49 46.54
CA LYS A 1203 63.28 24.19 47.51
C LYS A 1203 64.13 23.01 47.03
N GLN A 1204 63.50 21.91 46.63
CA GLN A 1204 64.19 20.71 46.15
C GLN A 1204 65.10 20.95 44.95
N ILE A 1205 64.70 21.81 44.00
CA ILE A 1205 65.49 22.06 42.78
C ILE A 1205 66.54 23.17 42.92
N ARG A 1206 66.47 23.98 44.00
CA ARG A 1206 67.48 25.01 44.30
C ARG A 1206 68.60 24.54 45.22
N GLY A 1207 68.42 23.40 45.89
CA GLY A 1207 69.28 22.90 46.97
C GLY A 1207 68.59 23.06 48.31
#